data_AF-A0A2H0RQS4-F1
#
_entry.id   AF-A0A2H0RQS4-F1
#
_cell.length_a   1.000
_cell.length_b   1.000
_cell.length_c   1.000
_cell.angle_alpha   90.00
_cell.angle_beta   90.00
_cell.angle_gamma   90.00
#
_symmetry.space_group_name_H-M   'P 1'
#
loop_
_entity.id
_entity.type
_entity.pdbx_description
1 polymer ?
#
loop_
_entity_poly.entity_id
_entity_poly.type
_entity_poly.pdbx_seq_one_letter_code
_entity_poly.pdbx_strand_id
1 'polypeptide(L)'
;MLLASCIFVFVKGNTLFSGSPCKENGTNLFPNILSSLFPMKTTFSTLSLHHAAVRLMMGLTGVLLLSLLVFSRAEAANRYWAGTSSGNWEDTANWSALQKGPGGASVPGDSDVAILSTSGGLVHLMSSVRVGGLILAPTWSGSLVQGTGSLAVLSSGIRVGSGRIIGGNAPIALSGSYTQTGGIVSGIMDTFTISGSLTITKGSGSSYSTFTSTGAIILDGVTDQTFTVGANVTKTFSGITLQNAGGGTADDIIMDVSGGLTLQGNLTITTGSLDLSTNDVTLDVAQDVILANSAQAAMSGATMTLAGDLTVRPLATFTNTMGTVTFDGTTQTLSGSVTFHNLTKSVSAAETFTIGEGSVIVVTNTLTMNGAADELLALRSSLTDSQWMIDAQSTRTISYLDVQDSNSINATYMSCTTGCVDSKNNTFWTFTTASTSTSTTTTETAGSGGGGGRRSGGSSTTAAATAALSTASLSSSSAAANVGGPALDSVRGLLKVSAGTQSFVFKDVPVAQWFAPFVSAVVSNGIASGYSDAQGNSTGEYGPGNSVTYAEIAKMALELANKDVSAVTGAPANRSAKNQWSAKYIKLAETMHMSAFGSSLDVNTAAPRGAVVQTILEALELPLDEDTTTSYTDLSASHANARALATATRLGIISGDTDRQGNLKNTVRPDSDINRAEVAKILSVILEKGL
;
A
#
# COMPACT_ATOMS: atom_id res chain seq x y z
N MET A 1 23.67 -37.75 -7.34
CA MET A 1 24.53 -38.82 -6.79
C MET A 1 25.92 -38.62 -7.38
N LEU A 2 26.90 -38.23 -6.54
CA LEU A 2 28.25 -37.76 -6.90
C LEU A 2 28.31 -36.51 -7.83
N LEU A 3 29.47 -35.84 -8.00
CA LEU A 3 30.41 -35.19 -7.05
C LEU A 3 31.63 -34.66 -7.85
N ALA A 4 32.35 -33.69 -7.27
CA ALA A 4 33.57 -33.03 -7.80
C ALA A 4 33.33 -32.20 -9.10
N SER A 5 33.55 -30.88 -9.18
CA SER A 5 34.54 -29.97 -8.58
C SER A 5 35.96 -30.12 -9.14
N CYS A 6 36.46 -29.07 -9.78
CA CYS A 6 37.87 -28.70 -9.71
C CYS A 6 38.03 -27.18 -9.85
N ILE A 7 38.66 -26.57 -8.85
CA ILE A 7 39.08 -25.16 -8.84
C ILE A 7 40.57 -25.15 -9.23
N PHE A 8 41.02 -24.22 -10.08
CA PHE A 8 42.22 -23.42 -9.76
C PHE A 8 42.34 -22.16 -10.60
N VAL A 9 42.78 -21.08 -9.94
CA VAL A 9 43.09 -19.78 -10.55
C VAL A 9 44.57 -19.75 -10.96
N PHE A 10 44.87 -19.13 -12.10
CA PHE A 10 46.17 -18.46 -12.28
C PHE A 10 46.03 -17.18 -13.12
N VAL A 11 46.17 -16.03 -12.46
CA VAL A 11 46.35 -14.73 -13.12
C VAL A 11 47.85 -14.54 -13.40
N LYS A 12 48.22 -14.27 -14.66
CA LYS A 12 49.60 -13.86 -14.99
C LYS A 12 49.70 -13.03 -16.28
N GLY A 13 49.81 -11.72 -16.13
CA GLY A 13 50.19 -10.79 -17.20
C GLY A 13 49.03 -10.12 -17.95
N ASN A 14 49.28 -8.91 -18.44
CA ASN A 14 48.31 -8.11 -19.18
C ASN A 14 48.22 -8.57 -20.64
N THR A 15 47.12 -9.23 -21.02
CA THR A 15 46.73 -9.39 -22.43
C THR A 15 45.23 -9.52 -22.58
N LEU A 16 44.61 -8.53 -23.24
CA LEU A 16 43.24 -8.65 -23.76
C LEU A 16 43.30 -9.39 -25.10
N PHE A 17 42.65 -10.55 -25.19
CA PHE A 17 42.34 -11.21 -26.46
C PHE A 17 40.90 -10.90 -26.86
N SER A 18 40.71 -10.27 -28.02
CA SER A 18 39.39 -10.10 -28.63
C SER A 18 38.94 -11.42 -29.26
N GLY A 19 37.89 -12.04 -28.71
CA GLY A 19 37.27 -13.22 -29.30
C GLY A 19 36.50 -12.88 -30.57
N SER A 20 36.83 -13.51 -31.69
CA SER A 20 36.02 -13.47 -32.92
C SER A 20 34.79 -14.37 -32.77
N PRO A 21 33.58 -13.93 -33.18
CA PRO A 21 32.41 -14.80 -33.20
C PRO A 21 32.51 -15.87 -34.30
N CYS A 22 31.87 -17.02 -34.07
CA CYS A 22 31.81 -18.13 -35.01
C CYS A 22 31.07 -17.76 -36.31
N LYS A 23 31.38 -18.47 -37.40
CA LYS A 23 30.62 -18.45 -38.65
C LYS A 23 30.12 -19.86 -39.01
N GLU A 24 28.88 -19.93 -39.45
CA GLU A 24 28.36 -21.00 -40.30
C GLU A 24 27.80 -20.41 -41.59
N ASN A 25 27.80 -21.21 -42.66
CA ASN A 25 26.89 -21.23 -43.84
C ASN A 25 26.29 -19.85 -44.26
N GLY A 26 26.69 -19.21 -45.37
CA GLY A 26 26.72 -19.74 -46.75
C GLY A 26 25.44 -19.30 -47.47
N THR A 27 25.45 -18.40 -48.46
CA THR A 27 25.96 -18.60 -49.84
C THR A 27 26.16 -17.25 -50.57
N ASN A 28 26.78 -17.24 -51.76
CA ASN A 28 26.97 -16.05 -52.61
C ASN A 28 26.36 -16.25 -54.02
N LEU A 29 25.77 -15.19 -54.59
CA LEU A 29 25.58 -15.04 -56.04
C LEU A 29 25.95 -13.61 -56.50
N PHE A 30 26.47 -13.54 -57.73
CA PHE A 30 27.15 -12.43 -58.43
C PHE A 30 26.16 -11.58 -59.29
N PRO A 31 26.56 -10.57 -60.13
CA PRO A 31 27.89 -9.94 -60.38
C PRO A 31 27.88 -8.37 -60.52
N ASN A 32 28.99 -7.82 -61.07
CA ASN A 32 29.07 -6.64 -61.98
C ASN A 32 28.97 -5.22 -61.38
N ILE A 33 29.81 -4.23 -61.73
CA ILE A 33 31.19 -4.19 -62.31
C ILE A 33 31.97 -3.03 -61.57
N LEU A 34 33.02 -2.31 -62.00
CA LEU A 34 33.81 -2.06 -63.23
C LEU A 34 35.28 -1.76 -62.83
N SER A 35 36.14 -1.34 -63.76
CA SER A 35 37.54 -0.89 -63.57
C SER A 35 37.93 0.08 -64.72
N SER A 36 39.09 0.74 -64.83
CA SER A 36 40.36 0.82 -64.08
C SER A 36 41.17 2.07 -64.56
N LEU A 37 42.49 2.12 -64.30
CA LEU A 37 43.55 2.88 -65.00
C LEU A 37 43.94 4.31 -64.50
N PHE A 38 45.26 4.56 -64.63
CA PHE A 38 46.08 5.77 -64.37
C PHE A 38 46.39 6.49 -65.72
N PRO A 39 47.24 7.55 -65.89
CA PRO A 39 48.22 8.19 -64.96
C PRO A 39 48.45 9.74 -65.03
N MET A 40 49.35 10.21 -64.16
CA MET A 40 50.36 11.30 -64.32
C MET A 40 50.03 12.81 -64.40
N LYS A 41 50.46 13.50 -63.33
CA LYS A 41 51.32 14.72 -63.26
C LYS A 41 51.10 15.90 -64.23
N THR A 42 50.77 17.04 -63.61
CA THR A 42 51.36 18.36 -63.94
C THR A 42 51.59 19.17 -62.64
N THR A 43 51.89 20.48 -62.71
CA THR A 43 52.75 21.17 -61.69
C THR A 43 52.44 22.66 -61.43
N PHE A 44 52.84 23.14 -60.24
CA PHE A 44 52.90 24.55 -59.76
C PHE A 44 51.53 25.23 -59.46
N SER A 45 51.35 26.12 -58.47
CA SER A 45 52.29 26.87 -57.59
C SER A 45 51.79 27.04 -56.12
N THR A 46 52.73 27.23 -55.18
CA THR A 46 52.67 28.05 -53.94
C THR A 46 51.36 28.25 -53.15
N LEU A 47 51.26 27.69 -51.92
CA LEU A 47 50.97 28.46 -50.69
C LEU A 47 51.20 27.69 -49.36
N SER A 48 51.30 28.46 -48.26
CA SER A 48 51.05 28.12 -46.85
C SER A 48 51.95 27.09 -46.14
N LEU A 49 53.02 27.60 -45.53
CA LEU A 49 53.90 26.88 -44.58
C LEU A 49 53.27 26.63 -43.19
N HIS A 50 51.97 26.90 -42.98
CA HIS A 50 51.37 26.94 -41.63
C HIS A 50 50.95 25.56 -41.07
N HIS A 51 50.74 24.55 -41.91
CA HIS A 51 50.09 23.30 -41.49
C HIS A 51 50.99 22.33 -40.69
N ALA A 52 52.32 22.49 -40.73
CA ALA A 52 53.25 21.63 -39.99
C ALA A 52 53.33 22.02 -38.50
N ALA A 53 53.50 23.31 -38.21
CA ALA A 53 53.65 23.82 -36.83
C ALA A 53 52.38 23.58 -36.00
N VAL A 54 51.19 23.85 -36.57
CA VAL A 54 49.90 23.67 -35.89
C VAL A 54 49.67 22.21 -35.48
N ARG A 55 50.03 21.24 -36.33
CA ARG A 55 49.88 19.81 -36.00
C ARG A 55 50.80 19.35 -34.87
N LEU A 56 52.02 19.89 -34.79
CA LEU A 56 52.93 19.57 -33.69
C LEU A 56 52.48 20.21 -32.36
N MET A 57 52.00 21.45 -32.40
CA MET A 57 51.42 22.13 -31.22
C MET A 57 50.15 21.45 -30.71
N MET A 58 49.22 21.08 -31.60
CA MET A 58 47.98 20.38 -31.22
C MET A 58 48.25 18.98 -30.63
N GLY A 59 49.30 18.29 -31.06
CA GLY A 59 49.73 17.04 -30.43
C GLY A 59 50.19 17.25 -28.98
N LEU A 60 51.02 18.27 -28.74
CA LEU A 60 51.54 18.56 -27.41
C LEU A 60 50.46 19.09 -26.45
N THR A 61 49.60 20.01 -26.89
CA THR A 61 48.48 20.49 -26.07
C THR A 61 47.41 19.42 -25.88
N GLY A 62 47.19 18.53 -26.86
CA GLY A 62 46.29 17.38 -26.72
C GLY A 62 46.76 16.41 -25.63
N VAL A 63 48.05 16.06 -25.60
CA VAL A 63 48.61 15.21 -24.52
C VAL A 63 48.61 15.94 -23.19
N LEU A 64 48.90 17.25 -23.15
CA LEU A 64 48.87 18.03 -21.91
C LEU A 64 47.45 18.15 -21.34
N LEU A 65 46.43 18.40 -22.18
CA LEU A 65 45.02 18.36 -21.76
C LEU A 65 44.59 16.96 -21.35
N LEU A 66 45.06 15.89 -22.02
CA LEU A 66 44.74 14.51 -21.61
C LEU A 66 45.39 14.13 -20.28
N SER A 67 46.54 14.73 -19.93
CA SER A 67 47.14 14.64 -18.58
C SER A 67 46.53 15.59 -17.54
N LEU A 68 45.77 16.61 -17.95
CA LEU A 68 44.93 17.43 -17.08
C LEU A 68 43.51 16.85 -16.92
N LEU A 69 43.09 15.99 -17.86
CA LEU A 69 41.94 15.09 -17.76
C LEU A 69 42.31 13.78 -17.04
N VAL A 70 43.13 13.88 -15.99
CA VAL A 70 43.01 12.96 -14.86
C VAL A 70 41.65 13.24 -14.23
N PHE A 71 40.62 12.58 -14.77
CA PHE A 71 39.41 12.31 -14.00
C PHE A 71 39.86 11.71 -12.67
N SER A 72 39.62 12.42 -11.57
CA SER A 72 39.82 11.92 -10.23
C SER A 72 38.86 10.77 -10.00
N ARG A 73 39.26 9.57 -10.43
CA ARG A 73 38.68 8.32 -9.95
C ARG A 73 38.85 8.34 -8.44
N ALA A 74 37.75 8.52 -7.73
CA ALA A 74 37.72 8.39 -6.28
C ALA A 74 37.91 6.91 -5.94
N GLU A 75 39.17 6.45 -5.94
CA GLU A 75 39.53 5.14 -5.43
C GLU A 75 38.97 5.00 -4.01
N ALA A 76 38.27 3.89 -3.76
CA ALA A 76 37.69 3.60 -2.46
C ALA A 76 38.80 3.48 -1.41
N ALA A 77 38.91 4.47 -0.54
CA ALA A 77 39.92 4.54 0.51
C ALA A 77 39.31 4.36 1.90
N ASN A 78 40.14 4.00 2.87
CA ASN A 78 39.75 4.03 4.28
C ASN A 78 40.11 5.39 4.88
N ARG A 79 39.12 6.15 5.34
CA ARG A 79 39.32 7.43 6.06
C ARG A 79 39.10 7.18 7.54
N TYR A 80 40.16 7.35 8.33
CA TYR A 80 40.12 7.13 9.76
C TYR A 80 39.78 8.43 10.48
N TRP A 81 38.87 8.37 11.45
CA TRP A 81 38.59 9.52 12.31
C TRP A 81 39.79 9.78 13.23
N ALA A 82 40.39 10.94 13.09
CA ALA A 82 41.42 11.48 13.98
C ALA A 82 40.79 12.33 15.10
N GLY A 83 39.76 13.12 14.77
CA GLY A 83 39.03 13.96 15.74
C GLY A 83 39.91 15.02 16.41
N THR A 84 40.83 15.63 15.65
CA THR A 84 41.85 16.56 16.16
C THR A 84 41.46 18.04 16.13
N SER A 85 40.25 18.39 15.69
CA SER A 85 39.75 19.77 15.63
C SER A 85 38.31 19.90 16.15
N SER A 86 37.39 20.42 15.34
CA SER A 86 36.03 20.85 15.68
C SER A 86 35.05 19.73 16.07
N GLY A 87 35.40 18.48 15.79
CA GLY A 87 34.46 17.35 15.85
C GLY A 87 33.47 17.27 14.67
N ASN A 88 33.45 18.25 13.76
CA ASN A 88 32.56 18.24 12.59
C ASN A 88 33.05 17.26 11.52
N TRP A 89 32.14 16.51 10.90
CA TRP A 89 32.45 15.55 9.84
C TRP A 89 33.08 16.20 8.60
N GLU A 90 32.67 17.43 8.29
CA GLU A 90 33.06 18.18 7.09
C GLU A 90 34.48 18.78 7.18
N ASP A 91 35.10 18.74 8.36
CA ASP A 91 36.42 19.30 8.63
C ASP A 91 37.53 18.27 8.33
N THR A 92 38.34 18.53 7.31
CA THR A 92 39.46 17.66 6.89
C THR A 92 40.51 17.47 7.99
N ALA A 93 40.62 18.39 8.95
CA ALA A 93 41.51 18.23 10.10
C ALA A 93 41.04 17.13 11.08
N ASN A 94 39.82 16.60 10.94
CA ASN A 94 39.35 15.42 11.68
C ASN A 94 39.60 14.08 10.97
N TRP A 95 40.10 14.06 9.72
CA TRP A 95 40.29 12.83 8.93
C TRP A 95 41.75 12.49 8.66
N SER A 96 42.09 11.20 8.71
CA SER A 96 43.40 10.67 8.34
C SER A 96 43.32 9.54 7.32
N ALA A 97 44.38 9.37 6.52
CA ALA A 97 44.56 8.22 5.63
C ALA A 97 45.13 6.98 6.34
N LEU A 98 45.56 7.11 7.60
CA LEU A 98 46.15 6.03 8.40
C LEU A 98 45.44 5.92 9.75
N GLN A 99 45.33 4.71 10.28
CA GLN A 99 44.82 4.49 11.63
C GLN A 99 45.74 5.17 12.65
N LYS A 100 45.19 6.08 13.47
CA LYS A 100 45.94 6.98 14.38
C LYS A 100 46.94 7.93 13.68
N GLY A 101 46.80 8.14 12.36
CA GLY A 101 47.58 9.15 11.65
C GLY A 101 47.15 10.59 11.99
N PRO A 102 47.91 11.60 11.55
CA PRO A 102 47.53 13.01 11.69
C PRO A 102 46.30 13.34 10.85
N GLY A 103 45.55 14.38 11.26
CA GLY A 103 44.47 14.97 10.46
C GLY A 103 44.96 15.63 9.16
N GLY A 104 44.04 15.96 8.27
CA GLY A 104 44.32 16.63 6.98
C GLY A 104 44.11 15.76 5.74
N ALA A 105 43.52 14.56 5.87
CA ALA A 105 43.02 13.81 4.72
C ALA A 105 41.69 14.38 4.21
N SER A 106 41.25 13.98 3.02
CA SER A 106 39.91 14.30 2.52
C SER A 106 38.82 13.69 3.41
N VAL A 107 37.71 14.41 3.55
CA VAL A 107 36.45 13.87 4.06
C VAL A 107 36.04 12.67 3.17
N PRO A 108 35.59 11.53 3.75
CA PRO A 108 35.10 10.40 2.97
C PRO A 108 33.80 10.74 2.23
N GLY A 109 33.70 10.34 0.96
CA GLY A 109 32.51 10.45 0.11
C GLY A 109 31.95 9.10 -0.33
N ASP A 110 31.19 9.07 -1.43
CA ASP A 110 30.43 7.91 -1.92
C ASP A 110 31.22 6.60 -2.12
N SER A 111 32.52 6.64 -2.41
CA SER A 111 33.41 5.44 -2.42
C SER A 111 34.26 5.29 -1.15
N ASP A 112 34.27 6.32 -0.31
CA ASP A 112 34.88 6.41 1.01
C ASP A 112 34.40 5.31 2.00
N VAL A 113 35.27 4.68 2.80
CA VAL A 113 34.85 4.01 4.06
C VAL A 113 35.34 4.82 5.26
N ALA A 114 34.41 5.35 6.04
CA ALA A 114 34.68 6.07 7.28
C ALA A 114 34.90 5.11 8.45
N ILE A 115 36.04 5.22 9.15
CA ILE A 115 36.43 4.29 10.21
C ILE A 115 36.76 5.03 11.52
N LEU A 116 35.83 4.97 12.47
CA LEU A 116 35.95 5.50 13.82
C LEU A 116 36.58 4.39 14.69
N SER A 117 37.90 4.47 14.91
CA SER A 117 38.67 3.32 15.41
C SER A 117 39.16 3.44 16.86
N THR A 118 39.89 4.52 17.17
CA THR A 118 40.66 4.67 18.42
C THR A 118 40.97 6.13 18.80
N SER A 119 40.68 7.09 17.92
CA SER A 119 40.90 8.54 18.15
C SER A 119 39.57 9.29 18.02
N GLY A 120 39.51 10.49 18.61
CA GLY A 120 38.32 11.36 18.63
C GLY A 120 37.17 10.83 19.50
N GLY A 121 36.68 11.65 20.43
CA GLY A 121 35.56 11.28 21.32
C GLY A 121 34.16 11.62 20.79
N LEU A 122 34.07 12.50 19.79
CA LEU A 122 32.82 13.08 19.30
C LEU A 122 32.91 13.32 17.79
N VAL A 123 31.80 13.09 17.09
CA VAL A 123 31.61 13.33 15.65
C VAL A 123 30.25 13.99 15.45
N HIS A 124 30.19 15.12 14.75
CA HIS A 124 28.94 15.81 14.42
C HIS A 124 28.66 15.75 12.92
N LEU A 125 27.45 15.31 12.55
CA LEU A 125 26.91 15.46 11.19
C LEU A 125 26.10 16.76 11.15
N MET A 126 26.71 17.85 10.70
CA MET A 126 26.06 19.18 10.64
C MET A 126 25.36 19.42 9.30
N SER A 127 25.77 18.71 8.25
CA SER A 127 25.17 18.72 6.92
C SER A 127 24.85 17.29 6.45
N SER A 128 24.19 17.15 5.29
CA SER A 128 23.90 15.84 4.69
C SER A 128 25.18 15.14 4.25
N VAL A 129 25.45 13.97 4.83
CA VAL A 129 26.63 13.14 4.57
C VAL A 129 26.25 11.96 3.69
N ARG A 130 27.07 11.68 2.68
CA ARG A 130 27.00 10.45 1.87
C ARG A 130 28.37 9.77 1.87
N VAL A 131 28.39 8.47 2.18
CA VAL A 131 29.64 7.71 2.33
C VAL A 131 29.50 6.26 1.87
N GLY A 132 30.56 5.68 1.30
CA GLY A 132 30.55 4.29 0.82
C GLY A 132 30.33 3.23 1.93
N GLY A 133 30.82 3.50 3.14
CA GLY A 133 30.65 2.67 4.34
C GLY A 133 30.98 3.39 5.64
N LEU A 134 30.44 2.93 6.77
CA LEU A 134 30.69 3.49 8.10
C LEU A 134 30.99 2.40 9.13
N ILE A 135 32.15 2.48 9.80
CA ILE A 135 32.60 1.49 10.78
C ILE A 135 32.95 2.18 12.10
N LEU A 136 32.22 1.85 13.17
CA LEU A 136 32.56 2.13 14.56
C LEU A 136 33.24 0.87 15.12
N ALA A 137 34.56 0.90 15.29
CA ALA A 137 35.31 -0.29 15.71
C ALA A 137 35.00 -0.67 17.18
N PRO A 138 35.15 -1.96 17.57
CA PRO A 138 35.00 -2.39 18.97
C PRO A 138 35.88 -1.65 19.97
N THR A 139 37.01 -1.09 19.51
CA THR A 139 37.95 -0.29 20.31
C THR A 139 37.57 1.19 20.48
N TRP A 140 36.51 1.66 19.83
CA TRP A 140 36.08 3.05 19.88
C TRP A 140 34.97 3.26 20.91
N SER A 141 35.04 4.36 21.66
CA SER A 141 34.12 4.67 22.77
C SER A 141 33.43 6.03 22.66
N GLY A 142 33.62 6.73 21.53
CA GLY A 142 33.03 8.06 21.30
C GLY A 142 31.55 8.02 20.89
N SER A 143 31.03 9.19 20.54
CA SER A 143 29.67 9.37 20.01
C SER A 143 29.69 9.99 18.61
N LEU A 144 29.00 9.37 17.66
CA LEU A 144 28.59 9.99 16.42
C LEU A 144 27.18 10.54 16.62
N VAL A 145 27.00 11.84 16.37
CA VAL A 145 25.78 12.59 16.65
C VAL A 145 25.28 13.22 15.37
N GLN A 146 24.09 12.82 14.95
CA GLN A 146 23.36 13.42 13.86
C GLN A 146 22.77 14.76 14.32
N GLY A 147 23.06 15.84 13.61
CA GLY A 147 22.32 17.09 13.72
C GLY A 147 21.07 17.06 12.83
N THR A 148 20.86 18.14 12.07
CA THR A 148 19.82 18.20 11.03
C THR A 148 20.24 17.57 9.70
N GLY A 149 21.44 17.01 9.61
CA GLY A 149 21.97 16.37 8.40
C GLY A 149 21.47 14.94 8.23
N SER A 150 21.02 14.58 7.03
CA SER A 150 20.77 13.17 6.67
C SER A 150 22.07 12.38 6.51
N LEU A 151 22.02 11.08 6.77
CA LEU A 151 23.16 10.17 6.61
C LEU A 151 22.83 9.07 5.59
N ALA A 152 23.44 9.12 4.42
CA ALA A 152 23.39 8.03 3.44
C ALA A 152 24.68 7.21 3.52
N VAL A 153 24.55 5.90 3.70
CA VAL A 153 25.67 4.95 3.66
C VAL A 153 25.42 3.96 2.53
N LEU A 154 26.37 3.80 1.61
CA LEU A 154 26.17 2.99 0.42
C LEU A 154 26.53 1.50 0.69
N SER A 155 26.90 0.76 -0.36
CA SER A 155 26.91 -0.70 -0.36
C SER A 155 27.83 -1.40 0.66
N SER A 156 28.78 -0.71 1.29
CA SER A 156 29.59 -1.30 2.37
C SER A 156 28.87 -1.31 3.74
N GLY A 157 27.76 -0.57 3.86
CA GLY A 157 26.87 -0.58 5.01
C GLY A 157 27.45 0.05 6.29
N ILE A 158 26.73 -0.14 7.41
CA ILE A 158 27.13 0.35 8.74
C ILE A 158 27.54 -0.84 9.62
N ARG A 159 28.68 -0.71 10.31
CA ARG A 159 29.16 -1.69 11.29
C ARG A 159 29.43 -1.04 12.65
N VAL A 160 28.67 -1.41 13.68
CA VAL A 160 28.77 -0.89 15.05
C VAL A 160 29.29 -1.96 16.01
N GLY A 161 30.60 -1.94 16.28
CA GLY A 161 31.23 -2.80 17.27
C GLY A 161 31.22 -2.24 18.69
N SER A 162 31.24 -0.91 18.83
CA SER A 162 31.21 -0.19 20.11
C SER A 162 30.89 1.30 19.88
N GLY A 163 31.02 2.12 20.91
CA GLY A 163 30.71 3.55 20.87
C GLY A 163 29.20 3.83 20.84
N ARG A 164 28.84 5.02 20.34
CA ARG A 164 27.45 5.47 20.26
C ARG A 164 27.12 6.05 18.87
N ILE A 165 25.94 5.73 18.36
CA ILE A 165 25.24 6.54 17.35
C ILE A 165 24.04 7.18 18.02
N ILE A 166 23.94 8.50 17.91
CA ILE A 166 22.81 9.30 18.35
C ILE A 166 22.22 9.91 17.08
N GLY A 167 21.06 9.41 16.67
CA GLY A 167 20.31 9.95 15.54
C GLY A 167 19.62 11.28 15.86
N GLY A 168 18.88 11.79 14.88
CA GLY A 168 18.06 12.99 15.03
C GLY A 168 16.75 12.90 14.22
N ASN A 169 16.25 14.06 13.81
CA ASN A 169 15.04 14.25 13.02
C ASN A 169 15.31 14.34 11.50
N ALA A 170 16.33 13.60 11.03
CA ALA A 170 16.69 13.51 9.63
C ALA A 170 16.97 12.03 9.28
N PRO A 171 16.73 11.59 8.04
CA PRO A 171 16.78 10.17 7.70
C PRO A 171 18.20 9.61 7.74
N ILE A 172 18.31 8.34 8.13
CA ILE A 172 19.50 7.51 7.94
C ILE A 172 19.13 6.39 6.96
N ALA A 173 19.83 6.33 5.83
CA ALA A 173 19.54 5.38 4.75
C ALA A 173 20.79 4.56 4.39
N LEU A 174 20.63 3.25 4.22
CA LEU A 174 21.69 2.31 3.92
C LEU A 174 21.37 1.52 2.64
N SER A 175 22.17 1.66 1.58
CA SER A 175 22.08 0.77 0.39
C SER A 175 22.87 -0.54 0.57
N GLY A 176 23.24 -0.86 1.80
CA GLY A 176 23.98 -2.05 2.22
C GLY A 176 23.53 -2.48 3.61
N SER A 177 24.10 -3.56 4.15
CA SER A 177 23.64 -4.11 5.43
C SER A 177 23.95 -3.25 6.65
N TYR A 178 23.10 -3.35 7.67
CA TYR A 178 23.40 -2.89 9.04
C TYR A 178 23.91 -4.06 9.88
N THR A 179 25.03 -3.91 10.58
CA THR A 179 25.53 -4.91 11.54
C THR A 179 25.97 -4.26 12.85
N GLN A 180 25.36 -4.66 13.96
CA GLN A 180 25.75 -4.25 15.30
C GLN A 180 26.16 -5.47 16.14
N THR A 181 27.30 -5.37 16.81
CA THR A 181 27.82 -6.37 17.76
C THR A 181 28.10 -5.78 19.15
N GLY A 182 27.94 -4.46 19.33
CA GLY A 182 28.06 -3.77 20.60
C GLY A 182 27.63 -2.32 20.50
N GLY A 183 27.97 -1.48 21.48
CA GLY A 183 27.64 -0.05 21.44
C GLY A 183 26.15 0.25 21.63
N ILE A 184 25.79 1.52 21.47
CA ILE A 184 24.42 2.03 21.64
C ILE A 184 24.02 2.85 20.41
N VAL A 185 22.94 2.45 19.74
CA VAL A 185 22.29 3.23 18.69
C VAL A 185 20.93 3.68 19.21
N SER A 186 20.66 4.98 19.15
CA SER A 186 19.55 5.62 19.85
C SER A 186 19.15 6.95 19.21
N GLY A 187 17.94 7.43 19.49
CA GLY A 187 17.53 8.79 19.13
C GLY A 187 17.21 9.00 17.65
N ILE A 188 17.06 7.94 16.86
CA ILE A 188 16.55 8.04 15.48
C ILE A 188 15.06 8.38 15.55
N MET A 189 14.66 9.54 15.03
CA MET A 189 13.28 10.07 15.12
C MET A 189 12.53 10.06 13.79
N ASP A 190 13.25 10.08 12.66
CA ASP A 190 12.70 10.09 11.30
C ASP A 190 12.57 8.64 10.78
N THR A 191 13.50 8.20 9.93
CA THR A 191 13.47 6.91 9.25
C THR A 191 14.84 6.25 9.25
N PHE A 192 14.86 4.93 9.38
CA PHE A 192 16.04 4.09 9.33
C PHE A 192 15.89 3.06 8.21
N THR A 193 16.28 3.45 7.00
CA THR A 193 16.09 2.65 5.79
C THR A 193 17.29 1.73 5.52
N ILE A 194 17.06 0.44 5.26
CA ILE A 194 18.10 -0.52 4.90
C ILE A 194 17.65 -1.35 3.69
N SER A 195 18.45 -1.34 2.61
CA SER A 195 18.22 -2.16 1.40
C SER A 195 18.97 -3.51 1.43
N GLY A 196 19.89 -3.69 2.38
CA GLY A 196 20.48 -4.99 2.74
C GLY A 196 19.94 -5.52 4.06
N SER A 197 20.43 -6.68 4.53
CA SER A 197 20.02 -7.23 5.84
C SER A 197 20.34 -6.32 7.03
N LEU A 198 19.53 -6.44 8.09
CA LEU A 198 19.79 -5.90 9.42
C LEU A 198 20.21 -7.01 10.38
N THR A 199 21.25 -6.78 11.17
CA THR A 199 21.70 -7.71 12.20
C THR A 199 22.13 -6.96 13.46
N ILE A 200 21.38 -7.11 14.56
CA ILE A 200 21.72 -6.57 15.88
C ILE A 200 22.02 -7.74 16.81
N THR A 201 23.24 -7.83 17.31
CA THR A 201 23.67 -8.89 18.24
C THR A 201 24.51 -8.31 19.37
N LYS A 202 24.67 -9.06 20.46
CA LYS A 202 25.69 -8.79 21.49
C LYS A 202 26.86 -9.74 21.28
N GLY A 203 27.98 -9.21 20.80
CA GLY A 203 29.25 -9.93 20.69
C GLY A 203 29.80 -10.30 22.07
N SER A 204 30.60 -11.37 22.15
CA SER A 204 31.10 -11.93 23.41
C SER A 204 31.97 -10.97 24.24
N GLY A 205 32.66 -10.03 23.60
CA GLY A 205 33.44 -8.97 24.26
C GLY A 205 32.63 -7.71 24.61
N SER A 206 31.36 -7.61 24.22
CA SER A 206 30.56 -6.40 24.35
C SER A 206 29.72 -6.42 25.63
N SER A 207 29.91 -5.44 26.52
CA SER A 207 29.09 -5.32 27.75
C SER A 207 27.60 -5.18 27.43
N TYR A 208 27.27 -4.41 26.39
CA TYR A 208 25.92 -4.12 25.92
C TYR A 208 25.88 -4.08 24.39
N SER A 209 24.69 -4.29 23.85
CA SER A 209 24.31 -3.96 22.48
C SER A 209 22.89 -3.42 22.56
N THR A 210 22.71 -2.17 22.17
CA THR A 210 21.43 -1.45 22.34
C THR A 210 21.06 -0.78 21.03
N PHE A 211 19.81 -0.96 20.61
CA PHE A 211 19.23 -0.29 19.45
C PHE A 211 17.82 0.20 19.81
N THR A 212 17.61 1.52 19.78
CA THR A 212 16.30 2.14 20.02
C THR A 212 15.97 3.16 18.94
N SER A 213 14.87 2.92 18.22
CA SER A 213 14.34 3.85 17.22
C SER A 213 12.92 4.27 17.58
N THR A 214 12.70 5.58 17.65
CA THR A 214 11.36 6.20 17.70
C THR A 214 10.81 6.47 16.30
N GLY A 215 11.71 6.63 15.33
CA GLY A 215 11.40 6.61 13.89
C GLY A 215 11.16 5.20 13.35
N ALA A 216 10.54 5.10 12.18
CA ALA A 216 10.25 3.82 11.54
C ALA A 216 11.49 3.18 10.93
N ILE A 217 11.61 1.86 11.01
CA ILE A 217 12.58 1.10 10.21
C ILE A 217 11.95 0.80 8.85
N ILE A 218 12.68 1.00 7.76
CA ILE A 218 12.22 0.66 6.41
C ILE A 218 13.15 -0.40 5.82
N LEU A 219 12.59 -1.47 5.28
CA LEU A 219 13.33 -2.53 4.57
C LEU A 219 12.96 -2.47 3.09
N ASP A 220 13.85 -1.90 2.26
CA ASP A 220 13.63 -1.55 0.85
C ASP A 220 14.56 -2.31 -0.12
N GLY A 221 14.89 -3.55 0.22
CA GLY A 221 15.75 -4.41 -0.61
C GLY A 221 15.15 -4.76 -1.96
N VAL A 222 16.03 -5.12 -2.91
CA VAL A 222 15.68 -5.71 -4.22
C VAL A 222 16.07 -7.20 -4.30
N THR A 223 16.36 -7.77 -3.14
CA THR A 223 16.74 -9.16 -2.87
C THR A 223 16.29 -9.50 -1.45
N ASP A 224 16.18 -10.79 -1.15
CA ASP A 224 15.90 -11.35 0.17
C ASP A 224 16.72 -10.64 1.27
N GLN A 225 16.04 -10.14 2.30
CA GLN A 225 16.62 -9.50 3.48
C GLN A 225 16.42 -10.39 4.71
N THR A 226 17.35 -10.28 5.66
CA THR A 226 17.17 -10.81 7.01
C THR A 226 17.08 -9.68 8.02
N PHE A 227 16.17 -9.81 8.99
CA PHE A 227 16.06 -8.93 10.15
C PHE A 227 16.37 -9.74 11.42
N THR A 228 17.65 -9.75 11.79
CA THR A 228 18.17 -10.57 12.89
C THR A 228 18.38 -9.73 14.15
N VAL A 229 17.82 -10.14 15.29
CA VAL A 229 18.07 -9.56 16.61
C VAL A 229 18.38 -10.66 17.62
N GLY A 230 19.66 -10.81 17.95
CA GLY A 230 20.14 -11.86 18.86
C GLY A 230 19.78 -11.66 20.33
N ALA A 231 19.93 -12.72 21.12
CA ALA A 231 19.69 -12.69 22.56
C ALA A 231 20.58 -11.68 23.30
N ASN A 232 20.09 -11.17 24.44
CA ASN A 232 20.78 -10.19 25.30
C ASN A 232 21.05 -8.81 24.65
N VAL A 233 20.29 -8.47 23.61
CA VAL A 233 20.21 -7.12 23.02
C VAL A 233 19.10 -6.32 23.71
N THR A 234 19.36 -5.04 24.00
CA THR A 234 18.31 -4.09 24.39
C THR A 234 17.69 -3.49 23.13
N LYS A 235 16.45 -3.86 22.81
CA LYS A 235 15.76 -3.48 21.57
C LYS A 235 14.51 -2.64 21.84
N THR A 236 14.27 -1.62 21.03
CA THR A 236 12.98 -0.91 20.95
C THR A 236 12.75 -0.42 19.53
N PHE A 237 11.62 -0.80 18.96
CA PHE A 237 11.22 -0.44 17.61
C PHE A 237 9.89 0.32 17.66
N SER A 238 9.77 1.33 16.80
CA SER A 238 8.54 2.08 16.59
C SER A 238 7.62 1.27 15.66
N GLY A 239 7.35 1.75 14.44
CA GLY A 239 6.85 0.91 13.35
C GLY A 239 7.96 0.28 12.50
N ILE A 240 7.57 -0.70 11.68
CA ILE A 240 8.38 -1.24 10.59
C ILE A 240 7.58 -1.17 9.28
N THR A 241 8.21 -0.69 8.21
CA THR A 241 7.66 -0.68 6.85
C THR A 241 8.47 -1.59 5.95
N LEU A 242 7.84 -2.64 5.43
CA LEU A 242 8.41 -3.59 4.47
C LEU A 242 8.05 -3.13 3.06
N GLN A 243 9.08 -2.88 2.25
CA GLN A 243 9.00 -2.37 0.88
C GLN A 243 9.96 -3.14 -0.05
N ASN A 244 10.12 -4.45 0.18
CA ASN A 244 11.05 -5.25 -0.60
C ASN A 244 10.49 -5.51 -2.00
N ALA A 245 11.30 -5.24 -3.02
CA ALA A 245 11.00 -5.41 -4.44
C ALA A 245 11.77 -6.59 -5.05
N GLY A 246 12.18 -7.54 -4.21
CA GLY A 246 12.49 -8.90 -4.60
C GLY A 246 11.30 -9.56 -5.30
N GLY A 247 11.59 -10.64 -6.03
CA GLY A 247 10.61 -11.34 -6.86
C GLY A 247 11.10 -12.73 -7.23
N GLY A 248 11.66 -13.46 -6.26
CA GLY A 248 12.44 -14.68 -6.51
C GLY A 248 12.27 -15.83 -5.51
N THR A 249 11.74 -15.59 -4.31
CA THR A 249 11.53 -16.61 -3.27
C THR A 249 10.13 -16.49 -2.66
N ALA A 250 9.82 -17.28 -1.63
CA ALA A 250 8.58 -17.14 -0.87
C ALA A 250 8.71 -16.11 0.27
N ASP A 251 9.92 -15.63 0.55
CA ASP A 251 10.33 -15.08 1.85
C ASP A 251 11.28 -13.88 1.67
N ASP A 252 10.81 -12.78 1.05
CA ASP A 252 11.65 -11.60 0.77
C ASP A 252 12.23 -10.95 2.04
N ILE A 253 11.60 -11.13 3.21
CA ILE A 253 12.09 -10.63 4.50
C ILE A 253 11.90 -11.69 5.60
N ILE A 254 13.00 -12.38 5.94
CA ILE A 254 13.05 -13.39 7.00
C ILE A 254 13.35 -12.73 8.35
N MET A 255 12.45 -12.91 9.32
CA MET A 255 12.62 -12.43 10.70
C MET A 255 13.34 -13.48 11.57
N ASP A 256 14.33 -13.05 12.35
CA ASP A 256 15.00 -13.85 13.40
C ASP A 256 15.15 -12.97 14.65
N VAL A 257 14.10 -12.88 15.46
CA VAL A 257 14.04 -11.94 16.59
C VAL A 257 13.95 -12.70 17.91
N SER A 258 15.09 -12.82 18.59
CA SER A 258 15.20 -13.51 19.86
C SER A 258 14.31 -12.87 20.93
N GLY A 259 13.41 -13.69 21.49
CA GLY A 259 12.39 -13.25 22.44
C GLY A 259 11.27 -12.40 21.81
N GLY A 260 10.94 -12.64 20.54
CA GLY A 260 9.79 -12.02 19.86
C GLY A 260 10.02 -10.60 19.34
N LEU A 261 9.20 -10.19 18.38
CA LEU A 261 9.20 -8.86 17.77
C LEU A 261 8.02 -8.03 18.32
N THR A 262 8.32 -7.06 19.19
CA THR A 262 7.36 -6.07 19.68
C THR A 262 7.56 -4.73 18.96
N LEU A 263 6.47 -4.14 18.50
CA LEU A 263 6.42 -2.85 17.78
C LEU A 263 5.52 -1.86 18.53
N GLN A 264 6.05 -0.67 18.83
CA GLN A 264 5.28 0.41 19.47
C GLN A 264 4.40 1.20 18.47
N GLY A 265 4.62 0.98 17.17
CA GLY A 265 3.88 1.58 16.07
C GLY A 265 3.50 0.54 15.01
N ASN A 266 2.97 0.99 13.89
CA ASN A 266 2.38 0.12 12.87
C ASN A 266 3.39 -0.84 12.22
N LEU A 267 2.92 -2.02 11.83
CA LEU A 267 3.57 -2.87 10.84
C LEU A 267 2.91 -2.63 9.48
N THR A 268 3.66 -2.13 8.51
CA THR A 268 3.16 -1.90 7.15
C THR A 268 3.93 -2.74 6.15
N ILE A 269 3.24 -3.45 5.28
CA ILE A 269 3.81 -4.22 4.17
C ILE A 269 3.25 -3.64 2.88
N THR A 270 4.07 -2.94 2.09
CA THR A 270 3.66 -2.34 0.81
C THR A 270 3.95 -3.27 -0.37
N THR A 271 5.07 -4.00 -0.31
CA THR A 271 5.49 -5.01 -1.28
C THR A 271 6.42 -6.03 -0.62
N GLY A 272 6.42 -7.25 -1.14
CA GLY A 272 7.23 -8.37 -0.68
C GLY A 272 6.57 -9.21 0.42
N SER A 273 7.22 -10.34 0.75
CA SER A 273 6.78 -11.30 1.74
C SER A 273 7.45 -11.12 3.11
N LEU A 274 6.63 -11.07 4.17
CA LEU A 274 7.08 -11.20 5.56
C LEU A 274 7.07 -12.66 6.00
N ASP A 275 8.23 -13.21 6.30
CA ASP A 275 8.37 -14.54 6.90
C ASP A 275 8.63 -14.45 8.41
N LEU A 276 7.63 -14.85 9.20
CA LEU A 276 7.74 -15.16 10.63
C LEU A 276 7.87 -16.68 10.89
N SER A 277 7.66 -17.49 9.85
CA SER A 277 7.60 -18.96 9.88
C SER A 277 8.97 -19.62 10.03
N THR A 278 10.02 -19.20 9.31
CA THR A 278 11.34 -19.87 9.35
C THR A 278 11.96 -19.97 10.74
N ASN A 279 11.64 -19.01 11.64
CA ASN A 279 12.17 -18.96 13.00
C ASN A 279 11.07 -18.86 14.10
N ASP A 280 9.81 -19.17 13.78
CA ASP A 280 8.64 -19.10 14.67
C ASP A 280 8.55 -17.79 15.50
N VAL A 281 8.79 -16.64 14.86
CA VAL A 281 8.90 -15.34 15.55
C VAL A 281 7.52 -14.84 15.98
N THR A 282 7.26 -14.87 17.29
CA THR A 282 6.07 -14.23 17.89
C THR A 282 6.07 -12.73 17.63
N LEU A 283 4.94 -12.21 17.16
CA LEU A 283 4.73 -10.80 16.80
C LEU A 283 3.80 -10.12 17.81
N ASP A 284 4.08 -8.86 18.14
CA ASP A 284 3.30 -8.04 19.06
C ASP A 284 3.27 -6.59 18.53
N VAL A 285 2.08 -6.06 18.21
CA VAL A 285 1.92 -4.75 17.54
C VAL A 285 0.95 -3.87 18.31
N ALA A 286 1.45 -2.76 18.86
CA ALA A 286 0.68 -1.83 19.68
C ALA A 286 -0.19 -0.83 18.88
N GLN A 287 -0.16 -0.91 17.55
CA GLN A 287 -0.95 -0.12 16.58
C GLN A 287 -1.34 -1.05 15.41
N ASP A 288 -1.59 -0.52 14.20
CA ASP A 288 -2.18 -1.30 13.10
C ASP A 288 -1.20 -2.23 12.37
N VAL A 289 -1.75 -3.26 11.74
CA VAL A 289 -1.08 -4.13 10.76
C VAL A 289 -1.73 -3.96 9.40
N ILE A 290 -0.95 -3.54 8.40
CA ILE A 290 -1.44 -3.13 7.08
C ILE A 290 -0.70 -3.91 5.99
N LEU A 291 -1.43 -4.71 5.22
CA LEU A 291 -0.94 -5.43 4.03
C LEU A 291 -1.54 -4.81 2.76
N ALA A 292 -0.70 -4.25 1.89
CA ALA A 292 -1.08 -3.74 0.58
C ALA A 292 -1.27 -4.87 -0.46
N ASN A 293 -1.81 -4.56 -1.64
CA ASN A 293 -2.08 -5.56 -2.69
C ASN A 293 -0.87 -6.40 -3.14
N SER A 294 0.35 -5.87 -3.02
CA SER A 294 1.59 -6.56 -3.37
C SER A 294 2.29 -7.20 -2.17
N ALA A 295 1.64 -7.21 -1.00
CA ALA A 295 2.17 -7.76 0.24
C ALA A 295 1.82 -9.24 0.41
N GLN A 296 2.75 -9.98 1.00
CA GLN A 296 2.51 -11.32 1.52
C GLN A 296 2.99 -11.39 2.97
N ALA A 297 2.37 -12.26 3.77
CA ALA A 297 2.81 -12.56 5.13
C ALA A 297 2.54 -14.02 5.47
N ALA A 298 3.54 -14.71 6.00
CA ALA A 298 3.51 -16.11 6.38
C ALA A 298 3.90 -16.29 7.85
N MET A 299 3.14 -17.13 8.56
CA MET A 299 3.42 -17.52 9.94
C MET A 299 2.90 -18.95 10.21
N SER A 300 3.75 -19.79 10.83
CA SER A 300 3.53 -21.24 10.95
C SER A 300 3.73 -21.79 12.36
N GLY A 301 3.31 -21.07 13.40
CA GLY A 301 3.45 -21.51 14.80
C GLY A 301 3.50 -20.35 15.78
N ALA A 302 4.14 -19.26 15.36
CA ALA A 302 4.13 -17.97 16.04
C ALA A 302 2.73 -17.53 16.48
N THR A 303 2.63 -16.93 17.67
CA THR A 303 1.47 -16.14 18.09
C THR A 303 1.62 -14.69 17.66
N MET A 304 0.50 -14.04 17.37
CA MET A 304 0.42 -12.60 17.09
C MET A 304 -0.54 -11.93 18.08
N THR A 305 -0.08 -10.89 18.76
CA THR A 305 -0.92 -9.91 19.48
C THR A 305 -1.02 -8.61 18.67
N LEU A 306 -2.19 -7.97 18.72
CA LEU A 306 -2.53 -6.82 17.91
C LEU A 306 -3.54 -5.93 18.65
N ALA A 307 -3.08 -4.73 19.02
CA ALA A 307 -3.90 -3.74 19.71
C ALA A 307 -4.60 -2.74 18.78
N GLY A 308 -4.08 -2.51 17.56
CA GLY A 308 -4.71 -1.68 16.52
C GLY A 308 -5.52 -2.50 15.50
N ASP A 309 -5.74 -1.95 14.31
CA ASP A 309 -6.57 -2.59 13.28
C ASP A 309 -5.77 -3.56 12.39
N LEU A 310 -6.44 -4.56 11.80
CA LEU A 310 -5.87 -5.42 10.75
C LEU A 310 -6.50 -5.07 9.40
N THR A 311 -5.68 -4.58 8.46
CA THR A 311 -6.09 -4.33 7.08
C THR A 311 -5.34 -5.24 6.12
N VAL A 312 -6.06 -6.16 5.47
CA VAL A 312 -5.57 -7.01 4.39
C VAL A 312 -6.25 -6.59 3.08
N ARG A 313 -5.49 -5.97 2.17
CA ARG A 313 -6.04 -5.51 0.87
C ARG A 313 -6.40 -6.68 -0.04
N PRO A 314 -7.32 -6.51 -1.02
CA PRO A 314 -7.96 -7.65 -1.72
C PRO A 314 -7.04 -8.60 -2.49
N LEU A 315 -5.83 -8.17 -2.85
CA LEU A 315 -4.83 -9.01 -3.55
C LEU A 315 -3.69 -9.49 -2.63
N ALA A 316 -3.68 -9.10 -1.36
CA ALA A 316 -2.66 -9.46 -0.39
C ALA A 316 -2.84 -10.91 0.11
N THR A 317 -1.73 -11.60 0.37
CA THR A 317 -1.76 -12.97 0.93
C THR A 317 -1.39 -12.96 2.40
N PHE A 318 -2.34 -13.25 3.29
CA PHE A 318 -2.05 -13.53 4.71
C PHE A 318 -2.24 -15.02 5.01
N THR A 319 -1.17 -15.68 5.47
CA THR A 319 -1.15 -17.13 5.71
C THR A 319 -0.78 -17.45 7.16
N ASN A 320 -1.78 -17.81 7.97
CA ASN A 320 -1.60 -18.33 9.33
C ASN A 320 -1.96 -19.82 9.36
N THR A 321 -0.95 -20.70 9.25
CA THR A 321 -1.18 -22.17 9.21
C THR A 321 -1.24 -22.82 10.59
N MET A 322 -0.55 -22.23 11.57
CA MET A 322 -0.53 -22.65 12.98
C MET A 322 -0.36 -21.41 13.88
N GLY A 323 -0.52 -21.59 15.19
CA GLY A 323 -0.46 -20.50 16.18
C GLY A 323 -1.82 -19.84 16.42
N THR A 324 -1.80 -18.62 16.97
CA THR A 324 -3.01 -17.85 17.32
C THR A 324 -2.81 -16.38 17.02
N VAL A 325 -3.78 -15.78 16.32
CA VAL A 325 -3.90 -14.31 16.21
C VAL A 325 -4.87 -13.83 17.28
N THR A 326 -4.43 -12.85 18.07
CA THR A 326 -5.17 -12.28 19.21
C THR A 326 -5.34 -10.79 19.00
N PHE A 327 -6.59 -10.35 18.89
CA PHE A 327 -6.96 -8.93 18.92
C PHE A 327 -7.20 -8.56 20.38
N ASP A 328 -6.23 -7.89 21.01
CA ASP A 328 -6.20 -7.58 22.45
C ASP A 328 -6.36 -6.09 22.78
N GLY A 329 -6.60 -5.27 21.76
CA GLY A 329 -6.98 -3.86 21.91
C GLY A 329 -8.42 -3.64 22.38
N THR A 330 -8.87 -2.39 22.33
CA THR A 330 -10.22 -1.93 22.67
C THR A 330 -11.19 -2.21 21.51
N THR A 331 -11.79 -1.18 20.90
CA THR A 331 -12.56 -1.30 19.68
C THR A 331 -11.61 -1.39 18.49
N GLN A 332 -11.79 -2.38 17.62
CA GLN A 332 -10.87 -2.72 16.54
C GLN A 332 -11.59 -3.14 15.25
N THR A 333 -10.94 -2.94 14.11
CA THR A 333 -11.43 -3.29 12.77
C THR A 333 -10.59 -4.41 12.14
N LEU A 334 -11.28 -5.34 11.49
CA LEU A 334 -10.72 -6.35 10.59
C LEU A 334 -11.24 -6.10 9.16
N SER A 335 -10.40 -5.49 8.32
CA SER A 335 -10.73 -5.20 6.92
C SER A 335 -10.09 -6.24 5.99
N GLY A 336 -10.91 -6.93 5.19
CA GLY A 336 -10.48 -7.93 4.22
C GLY A 336 -10.77 -9.37 4.64
N SER A 337 -10.77 -10.28 3.67
CA SER A 337 -10.97 -11.72 3.89
C SER A 337 -9.68 -12.37 4.37
N VAL A 338 -9.73 -13.12 5.48
CA VAL A 338 -8.53 -13.67 6.14
C VAL A 338 -8.78 -15.10 6.63
N THR A 339 -7.78 -15.97 6.49
CA THR A 339 -7.79 -17.31 7.08
C THR A 339 -6.86 -17.37 8.29
N PHE A 340 -7.40 -17.81 9.43
CA PHE A 340 -6.68 -18.03 10.68
C PHE A 340 -6.66 -19.53 11.04
N HIS A 341 -5.62 -19.94 11.76
CA HIS A 341 -5.60 -21.21 12.49
C HIS A 341 -6.46 -21.08 13.74
N ASN A 342 -6.01 -20.31 14.74
CA ASN A 342 -6.83 -19.86 15.86
C ASN A 342 -7.01 -18.34 15.81
N LEU A 343 -8.22 -17.87 16.12
CA LEU A 343 -8.57 -16.45 16.23
C LEU A 343 -9.13 -16.16 17.61
N THR A 344 -8.59 -15.17 18.30
CA THR A 344 -9.09 -14.71 19.61
C THR A 344 -9.37 -13.21 19.61
N LYS A 345 -10.57 -12.82 20.04
CA LYS A 345 -10.91 -11.49 20.55
C LYS A 345 -11.64 -11.69 21.87
N SER A 346 -11.19 -11.08 22.96
CA SER A 346 -11.89 -11.19 24.24
C SER A 346 -11.69 -9.92 25.07
N VAL A 347 -12.75 -9.43 25.69
CA VAL A 347 -12.80 -8.12 26.34
C VAL A 347 -13.46 -8.19 27.71
N SER A 348 -13.07 -7.26 28.60
CA SER A 348 -13.58 -7.14 29.97
C SER A 348 -14.45 -5.90 30.21
N ALA A 349 -14.65 -5.09 29.16
CA ALA A 349 -15.57 -3.96 29.06
C ALA A 349 -16.23 -4.02 27.67
N ALA A 350 -17.37 -3.36 27.49
CA ALA A 350 -18.09 -3.33 26.22
C ALA A 350 -17.27 -2.64 25.12
N GLU A 351 -16.98 -3.38 24.05
CA GLU A 351 -16.12 -2.95 22.93
C GLU A 351 -16.67 -3.48 21.61
N THR A 352 -16.33 -2.84 20.49
CA THR A 352 -16.76 -3.27 19.15
C THR A 352 -15.63 -3.94 18.37
N PHE A 353 -15.92 -5.08 17.75
CA PHE A 353 -15.10 -5.67 16.71
C PHE A 353 -15.85 -5.55 15.37
N THR A 354 -15.32 -4.70 14.49
CA THR A 354 -15.92 -4.38 13.19
C THR A 354 -15.24 -5.22 12.10
N ILE A 355 -16.03 -5.90 11.26
CA ILE A 355 -15.53 -6.68 10.13
C ILE A 355 -15.97 -5.99 8.83
N GLY A 356 -15.05 -5.88 7.86
CA GLY A 356 -15.34 -5.28 6.55
C GLY A 356 -16.49 -5.99 5.81
N GLU A 357 -17.36 -5.24 5.14
CA GLU A 357 -18.57 -5.77 4.53
C GLU A 357 -18.26 -6.80 3.44
N GLY A 358 -18.98 -7.93 3.43
CA GLY A 358 -18.69 -9.04 2.53
C GLY A 358 -17.33 -9.74 2.75
N SER A 359 -16.52 -9.34 3.73
CA SER A 359 -15.26 -10.04 4.06
C SER A 359 -15.55 -11.43 4.60
N VAL A 360 -14.73 -12.41 4.20
CA VAL A 360 -14.83 -13.81 4.62
C VAL A 360 -13.73 -14.13 5.62
N ILE A 361 -14.11 -14.40 6.87
CA ILE A 361 -13.18 -14.80 7.93
C ILE A 361 -13.27 -16.32 8.13
N VAL A 362 -12.20 -17.04 7.80
CA VAL A 362 -12.11 -18.49 8.00
C VAL A 362 -11.27 -18.76 9.24
N VAL A 363 -11.77 -19.62 10.14
CA VAL A 363 -11.03 -20.08 11.32
C VAL A 363 -11.00 -21.60 11.30
N THR A 364 -9.83 -22.15 10.95
CA THR A 364 -9.67 -23.58 10.66
C THR A 364 -9.59 -24.45 11.93
N ASN A 365 -9.17 -23.87 13.05
CA ASN A 365 -9.12 -24.52 14.36
C ASN A 365 -10.00 -23.78 15.40
N THR A 366 -9.42 -23.09 16.39
CA THR A 366 -10.19 -22.55 17.53
C THR A 366 -10.59 -21.08 17.32
N LEU A 367 -11.89 -20.82 17.34
CA LEU A 367 -12.47 -19.49 17.47
C LEU A 367 -12.77 -19.17 18.94
N THR A 368 -12.31 -18.00 19.40
CA THR A 368 -12.55 -17.45 20.72
C THR A 368 -13.09 -16.02 20.59
N MET A 369 -14.36 -15.79 20.91
CA MET A 369 -14.99 -14.46 20.90
C MET A 369 -15.82 -14.28 22.17
N ASN A 370 -15.36 -13.45 23.11
CA ASN A 370 -16.05 -13.29 24.39
C ASN A 370 -16.09 -11.83 24.87
N GLY A 371 -17.27 -11.38 25.32
CA GLY A 371 -17.39 -10.25 26.24
C GLY A 371 -17.41 -10.72 27.70
N ALA A 372 -17.92 -9.87 28.58
CA ALA A 372 -18.27 -10.22 29.96
C ALA A 372 -19.76 -9.96 30.25
N ALA A 373 -20.24 -10.37 31.43
CA ALA A 373 -21.61 -10.07 31.85
C ALA A 373 -21.84 -8.56 31.92
N ASP A 374 -22.95 -8.09 31.32
CA ASP A 374 -23.34 -6.68 31.12
C ASP A 374 -22.36 -5.83 30.26
N GLU A 375 -21.20 -6.39 29.86
CA GLU A 375 -20.11 -5.74 29.14
C GLU A 375 -19.81 -6.52 27.84
N LEU A 376 -20.74 -6.47 26.89
CA LEU A 376 -20.76 -7.35 25.71
C LEU A 376 -19.72 -6.97 24.65
N LEU A 377 -19.15 -7.98 23.97
CA LEU A 377 -18.38 -7.78 22.74
C LEU A 377 -19.35 -7.61 21.57
N ALA A 378 -19.41 -6.42 20.99
CA ALA A 378 -20.25 -6.12 19.83
C ALA A 378 -19.55 -6.55 18.54
N LEU A 379 -20.10 -7.53 17.82
CA LEU A 379 -19.67 -7.88 16.47
C LEU A 379 -20.54 -7.12 15.45
N ARG A 380 -19.90 -6.42 14.51
CA ARG A 380 -20.55 -5.51 13.54
C ARG A 380 -19.95 -5.62 12.14
N SER A 381 -20.76 -5.31 11.12
CA SER A 381 -20.27 -4.97 9.79
C SER A 381 -19.77 -3.51 9.75
N SER A 382 -18.82 -3.19 8.86
CA SER A 382 -18.48 -1.81 8.49
C SER A 382 -19.64 -1.08 7.79
N LEU A 383 -20.55 -1.83 7.15
CA LEU A 383 -21.73 -1.30 6.47
C LEU A 383 -23.01 -1.93 7.01
N THR A 384 -23.84 -1.12 7.65
CA THR A 384 -25.14 -1.53 8.21
C THR A 384 -26.02 -2.21 7.18
N ASP A 385 -26.79 -3.21 7.62
CA ASP A 385 -27.66 -4.07 6.81
C ASP A 385 -26.92 -4.96 5.77
N SER A 386 -25.59 -4.85 5.66
CA SER A 386 -24.76 -5.61 4.71
C SER A 386 -23.86 -6.61 5.41
N GLN A 387 -24.07 -7.91 5.19
CA GLN A 387 -23.45 -8.95 6.02
C GLN A 387 -21.94 -9.14 5.77
N TRP A 388 -21.18 -9.37 6.86
CA TRP A 388 -19.86 -10.02 6.83
C TRP A 388 -20.02 -11.54 7.00
N MET A 389 -19.01 -12.33 6.63
CA MET A 389 -19.07 -13.80 6.60
C MET A 389 -18.04 -14.47 7.50
N ILE A 390 -18.43 -15.57 8.16
CA ILE A 390 -17.54 -16.37 9.02
C ILE A 390 -17.70 -17.89 8.82
N ASP A 391 -16.57 -18.58 8.66
CA ASP A 391 -16.47 -20.04 8.61
C ASP A 391 -15.57 -20.56 9.75
N ALA A 392 -16.16 -20.86 10.90
CA ALA A 392 -15.45 -21.48 12.03
C ALA A 392 -15.54 -23.01 11.95
N GLN A 393 -14.48 -23.66 11.52
CA GLN A 393 -14.50 -25.07 11.07
C GLN A 393 -14.37 -26.10 12.20
N SER A 394 -13.91 -25.69 13.39
CA SER A 394 -13.66 -26.57 14.53
C SER A 394 -14.18 -25.95 15.84
N THR A 395 -13.38 -25.87 16.91
CA THR A 395 -13.79 -25.42 18.25
C THR A 395 -14.26 -23.97 18.27
N ARG A 396 -15.39 -23.71 18.93
CA ARG A 396 -15.99 -22.37 19.10
C ARG A 396 -16.20 -22.11 20.59
N THR A 397 -15.54 -21.09 21.11
CA THR A 397 -15.71 -20.63 22.50
C THR A 397 -16.25 -19.20 22.48
N ILE A 398 -17.58 -19.10 22.50
CA ILE A 398 -18.31 -17.85 22.30
C ILE A 398 -19.34 -17.59 23.39
N SER A 399 -19.31 -16.39 23.97
CA SER A 399 -20.23 -15.95 25.02
C SER A 399 -20.24 -14.42 25.16
N TYR A 400 -21.32 -13.86 25.73
CA TYR A 400 -21.46 -12.42 25.97
C TYR A 400 -21.22 -11.56 24.71
N LEU A 401 -21.79 -11.98 23.58
CA LEU A 401 -21.70 -11.28 22.30
C LEU A 401 -22.99 -10.53 21.98
N ASP A 402 -22.88 -9.31 21.46
CA ASP A 402 -23.95 -8.65 20.73
C ASP A 402 -23.61 -8.74 19.23
N VAL A 403 -24.42 -9.44 18.43
CA VAL A 403 -24.09 -9.71 17.02
C VAL A 403 -25.06 -9.00 16.09
N GLN A 404 -24.56 -8.33 15.05
CA GLN A 404 -25.34 -7.72 13.97
C GLN A 404 -24.66 -7.95 12.62
N ASP A 405 -25.45 -8.02 11.56
CA ASP A 405 -25.00 -8.11 10.16
C ASP A 405 -24.01 -9.29 9.91
N SER A 406 -24.21 -10.44 10.55
CA SER A 406 -23.26 -11.58 10.46
C SER A 406 -23.83 -12.83 9.79
N ASN A 407 -23.10 -13.42 8.84
CA ASN A 407 -23.44 -14.66 8.18
C ASN A 407 -22.47 -15.80 8.51
N SER A 408 -22.91 -16.78 9.32
CA SER A 408 -22.16 -18.00 9.61
C SER A 408 -22.28 -19.00 8.45
N ILE A 409 -21.36 -18.96 7.49
CA ILE A 409 -21.40 -19.79 6.27
C ILE A 409 -20.99 -21.26 6.50
N ASN A 410 -20.55 -21.63 7.70
CA ASN A 410 -20.25 -23.02 8.06
C ASN A 410 -21.53 -23.89 8.16
N ALA A 411 -21.43 -25.17 7.80
CA ALA A 411 -22.53 -26.12 7.87
C ALA A 411 -23.10 -26.36 9.29
N THR A 412 -22.35 -26.03 10.35
CA THR A 412 -22.79 -26.08 11.75
C THR A 412 -23.13 -24.67 12.25
N TYR A 413 -24.32 -24.50 12.83
CA TYR A 413 -24.83 -23.23 13.38
C TYR A 413 -23.90 -22.60 14.43
N MET A 414 -23.76 -21.27 14.38
CA MET A 414 -23.00 -20.50 15.36
C MET A 414 -23.84 -20.27 16.63
N SER A 415 -23.58 -21.03 17.69
CA SER A 415 -24.45 -21.08 18.88
C SER A 415 -23.91 -20.24 20.03
N CYS A 416 -24.53 -19.09 20.29
CA CYS A 416 -24.17 -18.14 21.34
C CYS A 416 -25.28 -18.11 22.41
N THR A 417 -25.22 -19.05 23.36
CA THR A 417 -26.31 -19.30 24.32
C THR A 417 -26.14 -18.64 25.68
N THR A 418 -24.93 -18.14 26.00
CA THR A 418 -24.58 -17.55 27.29
C THR A 418 -24.43 -16.04 27.16
N GLY A 419 -25.45 -15.30 27.60
CA GLY A 419 -25.41 -13.82 27.69
C GLY A 419 -25.37 -13.07 26.36
N CYS A 420 -25.70 -13.71 25.24
CA CYS A 420 -25.61 -13.10 23.90
C CYS A 420 -26.91 -12.41 23.45
N VAL A 421 -26.79 -11.41 22.57
CA VAL A 421 -27.88 -10.59 22.02
C VAL A 421 -27.90 -10.69 20.49
N ASP A 422 -29.10 -10.88 19.93
CA ASP A 422 -29.36 -10.81 18.49
C ASP A 422 -29.79 -9.38 18.11
N SER A 423 -28.85 -8.60 17.58
CA SER A 423 -29.10 -7.25 17.05
C SER A 423 -29.57 -7.26 15.57
N LYS A 424 -30.04 -8.42 15.09
CA LYS A 424 -30.66 -8.69 13.78
C LYS A 424 -29.68 -8.77 12.60
N ASN A 425 -30.25 -9.18 11.46
CA ASN A 425 -29.55 -9.50 10.22
C ASN A 425 -28.43 -10.53 10.42
N ASN A 426 -28.73 -11.58 11.21
CA ASN A 426 -27.81 -12.66 11.52
C ASN A 426 -28.28 -13.96 10.86
N THR A 427 -27.42 -14.55 10.03
CA THR A 427 -27.69 -15.78 9.26
C THR A 427 -26.91 -16.95 9.86
N PHE A 428 -27.58 -18.11 10.06
CA PHE A 428 -27.00 -19.33 10.65
C PHE A 428 -26.44 -19.20 12.09
N TRP A 429 -26.80 -18.12 12.80
CA TRP A 429 -26.61 -17.99 14.24
C TRP A 429 -27.74 -18.64 15.04
N THR A 430 -27.49 -18.91 16.32
CA THR A 430 -28.49 -19.37 17.29
C THR A 430 -28.22 -18.70 18.63
N PHE A 431 -29.21 -17.96 19.13
CA PHE A 431 -29.17 -17.25 20.40
C PHE A 431 -30.18 -17.87 21.37
N THR A 432 -29.92 -17.84 22.68
CA THR A 432 -30.92 -18.26 23.68
C THR A 432 -32.06 -17.26 23.68
N THR A 433 -33.27 -17.69 23.31
CA THR A 433 -34.47 -16.87 23.49
C THR A 433 -34.75 -16.65 24.97
N ALA A 434 -34.86 -15.39 25.39
CA ALA A 434 -35.26 -15.04 26.74
C ALA A 434 -36.70 -15.55 26.99
N SER A 435 -36.82 -16.66 27.72
CA SER A 435 -38.10 -17.32 27.99
C SER A 435 -38.90 -16.56 29.05
N THR A 436 -39.57 -15.50 28.63
CA THR A 436 -40.49 -14.72 29.47
C THR A 436 -41.73 -15.55 29.78
N SER A 437 -41.65 -16.43 30.78
CA SER A 437 -42.72 -17.34 31.18
C SER A 437 -43.84 -16.60 31.92
N THR A 438 -44.69 -15.90 31.16
CA THR A 438 -45.91 -15.28 31.68
C THR A 438 -46.88 -16.37 32.16
N SER A 439 -46.82 -16.69 33.45
CA SER A 439 -47.69 -17.69 34.08
C SER A 439 -49.11 -17.15 34.25
N THR A 440 -49.95 -17.33 33.24
CA THR A 440 -51.41 -17.18 33.37
C THR A 440 -52.02 -18.46 33.96
N THR A 441 -52.04 -18.57 35.28
CA THR A 441 -52.78 -19.64 35.98
C THR A 441 -54.29 -19.46 35.81
N THR A 442 -54.88 -20.11 34.81
CA THR A 442 -56.33 -20.26 34.67
C THR A 442 -56.81 -21.38 35.60
N THR A 443 -57.21 -21.03 36.82
CA THR A 443 -57.91 -21.97 37.71
C THR A 443 -59.31 -22.25 37.20
N GLU A 444 -59.51 -23.38 36.53
CA GLU A 444 -60.86 -23.91 36.34
C GLU A 444 -61.47 -24.26 37.70
N THR A 445 -62.75 -23.95 37.88
CA THR A 445 -63.54 -24.41 39.03
C THR A 445 -64.95 -24.69 38.54
N ALA A 446 -65.37 -25.95 38.63
CA ALA A 446 -66.66 -26.38 38.13
C ALA A 446 -67.81 -25.81 38.99
N GLY A 447 -68.76 -25.13 38.35
CA GLY A 447 -69.96 -24.58 38.99
C GLY A 447 -71.21 -24.97 38.20
N SER A 448 -72.13 -25.70 38.84
CA SER A 448 -73.38 -26.15 38.20
C SER A 448 -74.45 -25.05 38.21
N GLY A 449 -75.18 -24.91 37.10
CA GLY A 449 -76.33 -24.01 37.00
C GLY A 449 -77.02 -24.11 35.63
N GLY A 450 -78.24 -24.64 35.59
CA GLY A 450 -79.01 -24.83 34.35
C GLY A 450 -80.08 -23.76 34.10
N GLY A 451 -80.39 -23.51 32.83
CA GLY A 451 -81.49 -22.63 32.40
C GLY A 451 -81.65 -22.63 30.88
N GLY A 452 -82.74 -23.20 30.35
CA GLY A 452 -82.89 -23.48 28.91
C GLY A 452 -83.40 -22.30 28.06
N GLY A 453 -83.17 -22.35 26.73
CA GLY A 453 -83.59 -21.27 25.82
C GLY A 453 -83.48 -21.53 24.31
N ARG A 454 -84.46 -22.26 23.73
CA ARG A 454 -85.01 -22.11 22.36
C ARG A 454 -84.09 -21.93 21.12
N ARG A 455 -84.15 -22.95 20.23
CA ARG A 455 -84.37 -22.88 18.75
C ARG A 455 -83.36 -22.17 17.80
N SER A 456 -82.95 -22.97 16.80
CA SER A 456 -83.04 -22.69 15.34
C SER A 456 -81.98 -21.80 14.64
N GLY A 457 -80.96 -22.45 14.08
CA GLY A 457 -80.97 -22.82 12.64
C GLY A 457 -80.41 -21.84 11.59
N GLY A 458 -79.41 -22.30 10.83
CA GLY A 458 -78.83 -21.60 9.67
C GLY A 458 -77.83 -20.50 10.05
N SER A 459 -76.96 -20.02 9.14
CA SER A 459 -76.57 -20.56 7.82
C SER A 459 -75.17 -20.02 7.47
N SER A 460 -74.51 -20.61 6.48
CA SER A 460 -73.21 -20.13 5.98
C SER A 460 -73.33 -18.82 5.20
N THR A 461 -72.50 -17.82 5.54
CA THR A 461 -72.08 -16.76 4.60
C THR A 461 -70.59 -16.51 4.71
N THR A 462 -69.96 -16.21 3.57
CA THR A 462 -68.56 -15.81 3.45
C THR A 462 -68.40 -14.31 3.76
N ALA A 463 -67.32 -13.96 4.45
CA ALA A 463 -66.81 -12.59 4.49
C ALA A 463 -65.28 -12.63 4.50
N ALA A 464 -64.66 -12.05 3.48
CA ALA A 464 -63.25 -11.70 3.48
C ALA A 464 -63.09 -10.21 3.81
N ALA A 465 -61.84 -9.74 3.87
CA ALA A 465 -61.41 -8.42 4.34
C ALA A 465 -61.44 -8.26 5.89
N THR A 466 -60.59 -7.44 6.51
CA THR A 466 -59.61 -6.49 5.92
C THR A 466 -58.32 -6.48 6.73
N ALA A 467 -57.17 -6.23 6.09
CA ALA A 467 -55.96 -5.86 6.80
C ALA A 467 -56.11 -4.44 7.40
N ALA A 468 -55.69 -4.25 8.65
CA ALA A 468 -55.72 -2.96 9.34
C ALA A 468 -54.32 -2.59 9.83
N LEU A 469 -53.53 -1.95 8.97
CA LEU A 469 -52.29 -1.28 9.40
C LEU A 469 -52.68 -0.03 10.20
N SER A 470 -52.36 0.01 11.50
CA SER A 470 -52.46 1.22 12.30
C SER A 470 -51.25 2.13 12.04
N THR A 471 -51.39 3.10 11.13
CA THR A 471 -50.38 4.14 10.89
C THR A 471 -50.28 5.10 12.08
N ALA A 472 -49.18 5.03 12.83
CA ALA A 472 -48.76 6.09 13.75
C ALA A 472 -47.84 7.07 13.02
N SER A 473 -48.05 8.38 13.22
CA SER A 473 -47.46 9.43 12.39
C SER A 473 -46.01 9.76 12.73
N LEU A 474 -45.18 9.91 11.70
CA LEU A 474 -43.84 10.50 11.78
C LEU A 474 -43.90 11.93 12.34
N SER A 475 -43.05 12.24 13.31
CA SER A 475 -42.60 13.60 13.59
C SER A 475 -41.11 13.69 13.25
N SER A 476 -40.78 14.41 12.18
CA SER A 476 -39.42 14.45 11.62
C SER A 476 -38.50 15.40 12.38
N SER A 477 -37.58 14.84 13.17
CA SER A 477 -36.33 15.51 13.58
C SER A 477 -35.16 14.85 12.86
N SER A 478 -34.39 15.61 12.10
CA SER A 478 -33.31 15.11 11.24
C SER A 478 -32.04 14.82 12.05
N ALA A 479 -31.91 13.60 12.56
CA ALA A 479 -30.63 13.06 12.99
C ALA A 479 -29.82 12.66 11.74
N ALA A 480 -28.68 13.31 11.51
CA ALA A 480 -27.77 12.92 10.44
C ALA A 480 -27.02 11.64 10.84
N ALA A 481 -26.93 10.67 9.93
CA ALA A 481 -26.15 9.45 10.15
C ALA A 481 -24.65 9.80 10.15
N ASN A 482 -24.02 9.74 11.32
CA ASN A 482 -22.60 10.03 11.49
C ASN A 482 -21.77 8.78 11.17
N VAL A 483 -21.59 8.48 9.89
CA VAL A 483 -20.83 7.31 9.42
C VAL A 483 -19.34 7.53 9.66
N GLY A 484 -18.77 6.74 10.57
CA GLY A 484 -17.38 6.85 11.02
C GLY A 484 -16.37 6.25 10.03
N GLY A 485 -16.14 6.93 8.91
CA GLY A 485 -14.86 6.82 8.19
C GLY A 485 -13.75 7.60 8.93
N PRO A 486 -12.50 7.62 8.41
CA PRO A 486 -11.50 8.57 8.91
C PRO A 486 -12.05 9.99 8.83
N ALA A 487 -11.90 10.75 9.93
CA ALA A 487 -12.59 12.03 10.12
C ALA A 487 -12.30 13.00 8.96
N LEU A 488 -13.29 13.18 8.09
CA LEU A 488 -13.13 14.01 6.89
C LEU A 488 -12.81 15.45 7.29
N ASP A 489 -11.62 15.89 6.87
CA ASP A 489 -11.09 17.22 7.12
C ASP A 489 -12.14 18.26 6.66
N SER A 490 -12.55 19.16 7.55
CA SER A 490 -13.75 19.97 7.30
C SER A 490 -13.69 21.38 7.88
N VAL A 491 -14.42 22.28 7.24
CA VAL A 491 -14.61 23.66 7.69
C VAL A 491 -16.10 23.94 7.69
N ARG A 492 -16.69 24.13 8.88
CA ARG A 492 -18.13 24.37 9.07
C ARG A 492 -19.03 23.25 8.51
N GLY A 493 -18.55 21.99 8.54
CA GLY A 493 -19.27 20.84 8.01
C GLY A 493 -19.18 20.65 6.49
N LEU A 494 -18.39 21.48 5.80
CA LEU A 494 -18.05 21.35 4.39
C LEU A 494 -16.67 20.71 4.22
N LEU A 495 -16.52 19.86 3.19
CA LEU A 495 -15.29 19.12 2.93
C LEU A 495 -14.14 20.05 2.58
N LYS A 496 -13.04 19.93 3.32
CA LYS A 496 -11.73 20.50 3.05
C LYS A 496 -10.85 19.41 2.44
N VAL A 497 -10.17 19.72 1.35
CA VAL A 497 -9.22 18.78 0.72
C VAL A 497 -7.87 19.48 0.53
N SER A 498 -6.80 18.71 0.43
CA SER A 498 -5.46 19.19 0.06
C SER A 498 -5.02 18.50 -1.23
N ALA A 499 -4.65 19.28 -2.24
CA ALA A 499 -4.09 18.80 -3.50
C ALA A 499 -2.69 19.40 -3.67
N GLY A 500 -1.66 18.59 -3.45
CA GLY A 500 -0.29 19.07 -3.33
C GLY A 500 -0.15 20.08 -2.17
N THR A 501 0.40 21.26 -2.46
CA THR A 501 0.63 22.32 -1.47
C THR A 501 -0.57 23.26 -1.26
N GLN A 502 -1.70 23.05 -1.94
CA GLN A 502 -2.89 23.91 -1.82
C GLN A 502 -4.04 23.16 -1.13
N SER A 503 -4.70 23.83 -0.19
CA SER A 503 -5.92 23.32 0.45
C SER A 503 -7.09 24.28 0.25
N PHE A 504 -8.26 23.72 -0.04
CA PHE A 504 -9.48 24.44 -0.36
C PHE A 504 -10.71 23.71 0.18
N VAL A 505 -11.84 24.43 0.27
CA VAL A 505 -13.09 23.93 0.85
C VAL A 505 -14.18 23.95 -0.22
N PHE A 506 -14.86 22.84 -0.42
CA PHE A 506 -15.98 22.73 -1.35
C PHE A 506 -17.28 23.24 -0.72
N LYS A 507 -17.90 24.26 -1.32
CA LYS A 507 -19.16 24.88 -0.85
C LYS A 507 -20.36 23.94 -0.93
N ASP A 508 -20.26 22.92 -1.80
CA ASP A 508 -21.32 22.04 -2.26
C ASP A 508 -21.10 20.56 -1.87
N VAL A 509 -20.09 20.27 -1.05
CA VAL A 509 -19.79 18.92 -0.53
C VAL A 509 -19.83 18.95 1.01
N PRO A 510 -21.00 18.82 1.65
CA PRO A 510 -21.10 18.63 3.09
C PRO A 510 -20.56 17.25 3.48
N VAL A 511 -19.75 17.16 4.55
CA VAL A 511 -19.07 15.89 4.92
C VAL A 511 -20.01 14.77 5.36
N ALA A 512 -21.27 15.10 5.71
CA ALA A 512 -22.31 14.13 6.03
C ALA A 512 -23.08 13.59 4.79
N GLN A 513 -22.67 13.95 3.57
CA GLN A 513 -23.22 13.35 2.35
C GLN A 513 -22.48 12.07 1.97
N TRP A 514 -23.22 11.08 1.47
CA TRP A 514 -22.69 9.75 1.10
C TRP A 514 -21.49 9.80 0.12
N PHE A 515 -21.39 10.86 -0.68
CA PHE A 515 -20.32 11.04 -1.68
C PHE A 515 -19.08 11.77 -1.15
N ALA A 516 -19.15 12.40 0.03
CA ALA A 516 -18.03 13.17 0.58
C ALA A 516 -16.70 12.39 0.73
N PRO A 517 -16.65 11.12 1.22
CA PRO A 517 -15.40 10.39 1.29
C PRO A 517 -14.83 10.09 -0.10
N PHE A 518 -15.68 9.71 -1.05
CA PHE A 518 -15.26 9.39 -2.43
C PHE A 518 -14.73 10.63 -3.16
N VAL A 519 -15.38 11.79 -2.98
CA VAL A 519 -14.87 13.09 -3.48
C VAL A 519 -13.54 13.44 -2.85
N SER A 520 -13.37 13.22 -1.54
CA SER A 520 -12.09 13.44 -0.85
C SER A 520 -10.97 12.58 -1.44
N ALA A 521 -11.23 11.29 -1.69
CA ALA A 521 -10.27 10.36 -2.27
C ALA A 521 -9.81 10.79 -3.69
N VAL A 522 -10.74 11.06 -4.61
CA VAL A 522 -10.37 11.40 -6.01
C VAL A 522 -9.73 12.79 -6.15
N VAL A 523 -10.00 13.72 -5.21
CA VAL A 523 -9.36 15.05 -5.23
C VAL A 523 -7.99 15.02 -4.56
N SER A 524 -7.82 14.26 -3.46
CA SER A 524 -6.51 14.11 -2.79
C SER A 524 -5.48 13.41 -3.68
N ASN A 525 -5.93 12.46 -4.52
CA ASN A 525 -5.09 11.77 -5.51
C ASN A 525 -4.94 12.56 -6.84
N GLY A 526 -5.38 13.82 -6.92
CA GLY A 526 -5.19 14.70 -8.08
C GLY A 526 -6.07 14.42 -9.31
N ILE A 527 -6.79 13.30 -9.33
CA ILE A 527 -7.67 12.85 -10.44
C ILE A 527 -8.74 13.89 -10.76
N ALA A 528 -9.32 14.53 -9.73
CA ALA A 528 -10.32 15.58 -9.87
C ALA A 528 -9.90 16.87 -9.13
N SER A 529 -10.32 18.03 -9.65
CA SER A 529 -9.92 19.36 -9.13
C SER A 529 -11.10 20.26 -8.74
N GLY A 530 -12.34 19.77 -8.87
CA GLY A 530 -13.53 20.64 -8.91
C GLY A 530 -13.55 21.54 -10.16
N TYR A 531 -14.40 22.57 -10.14
CA TYR A 531 -14.47 23.57 -11.20
C TYR A 531 -13.48 24.72 -10.97
N SER A 532 -13.00 25.30 -12.07
CA SER A 532 -12.16 26.50 -12.09
C SER A 532 -12.76 27.57 -12.98
N ASP A 533 -12.42 28.84 -12.70
CA ASP A 533 -12.75 29.97 -13.55
C ASP A 533 -11.90 30.01 -14.84
N ALA A 534 -12.18 30.98 -15.73
CA ALA A 534 -11.45 31.18 -16.97
C ALA A 534 -10.01 31.73 -16.78
N GLN A 535 -9.58 31.93 -15.54
CA GLN A 535 -8.22 32.32 -15.13
C GLN A 535 -7.47 31.14 -14.47
N GLY A 536 -8.13 30.00 -14.26
CA GLY A 536 -7.59 28.78 -13.67
C GLY A 536 -7.77 28.66 -12.15
N ASN A 537 -8.36 29.65 -11.47
CA ASN A 537 -8.57 29.60 -10.02
C ASN A 537 -9.73 28.66 -9.70
N SER A 538 -9.64 27.87 -8.62
CA SER A 538 -10.77 27.03 -8.18
C SER A 538 -11.96 27.91 -7.78
N THR A 539 -13.16 27.56 -8.25
CA THR A 539 -14.41 28.21 -7.83
C THR A 539 -14.81 27.84 -6.40
N GLY A 540 -14.23 26.76 -5.84
CA GLY A 540 -14.67 26.15 -4.58
C GLY A 540 -15.94 25.30 -4.72
N GLU A 541 -16.27 24.82 -5.93
CA GLU A 541 -17.41 23.93 -6.20
C GLU A 541 -16.96 22.65 -6.91
N TYR A 542 -17.53 21.50 -6.51
CA TYR A 542 -17.22 20.19 -7.09
C TYR A 542 -18.23 19.76 -8.16
N GLY A 543 -19.49 20.18 -8.04
CA GLY A 543 -20.61 19.80 -8.89
C GLY A 543 -21.11 18.36 -8.72
N PRO A 544 -21.31 17.82 -7.49
CA PRO A 544 -21.56 16.38 -7.29
C PRO A 544 -22.80 15.85 -8.02
N GLY A 545 -23.84 16.68 -8.22
CA GLY A 545 -25.06 16.32 -8.95
C GLY A 545 -24.99 16.50 -10.47
N ASN A 546 -23.93 17.08 -11.03
CA ASN A 546 -23.83 17.37 -12.45
C ASN A 546 -23.38 16.12 -13.24
N SER A 547 -23.94 15.89 -14.43
CA SER A 547 -23.47 14.85 -15.36
C SER A 547 -21.98 15.04 -15.71
N VAL A 548 -21.24 13.93 -15.84
CA VAL A 548 -19.86 13.94 -16.33
C VAL A 548 -19.83 13.96 -17.86
N THR A 549 -19.09 14.87 -18.47
CA THR A 549 -18.85 14.89 -19.92
C THR A 549 -17.78 13.89 -20.36
N TYR A 550 -17.80 13.49 -21.63
CA TYR A 550 -16.76 12.64 -22.23
C TYR A 550 -15.35 13.25 -22.06
N ALA A 551 -15.20 14.57 -22.11
CA ALA A 551 -13.96 15.29 -21.86
C ALA A 551 -13.49 15.18 -20.39
N GLU A 552 -14.41 15.27 -19.43
CA GLU A 552 -14.09 15.13 -18.01
C GLU A 552 -13.71 13.69 -17.66
N ILE A 553 -14.43 12.68 -18.16
CA ILE A 553 -14.05 11.28 -17.89
C ILE A 553 -12.76 10.88 -18.60
N ALA A 554 -12.48 11.40 -19.80
CA ALA A 554 -11.18 11.20 -20.45
C ALA A 554 -10.02 11.70 -19.57
N LYS A 555 -10.18 12.88 -18.94
CA LYS A 555 -9.21 13.33 -17.93
C LYS A 555 -9.15 12.36 -16.77
N MET A 556 -10.27 12.15 -16.06
CA MET A 556 -10.24 11.40 -14.79
C MET A 556 -9.74 9.96 -14.95
N ALA A 557 -10.05 9.30 -16.07
CA ALA A 557 -9.55 7.95 -16.36
C ALA A 557 -8.05 7.91 -16.66
N LEU A 558 -7.51 8.88 -17.42
CA LEU A 558 -6.09 8.93 -17.77
C LEU A 558 -5.20 9.39 -16.59
N GLU A 559 -5.71 10.27 -15.72
CA GLU A 559 -5.03 10.66 -14.47
C GLU A 559 -5.04 9.51 -13.45
N LEU A 560 -6.17 8.79 -13.30
CA LEU A 560 -6.26 7.57 -12.48
C LEU A 560 -5.23 6.52 -12.95
N ALA A 561 -5.16 6.29 -14.26
CA ALA A 561 -4.23 5.35 -14.87
C ALA A 561 -2.78 5.90 -15.01
N ASN A 562 -2.46 7.03 -14.34
CA ASN A 562 -1.15 7.66 -14.26
C ASN A 562 -0.42 7.82 -15.61
N LYS A 563 -1.16 8.18 -16.67
CA LYS A 563 -0.60 8.31 -18.03
C LYS A 563 0.00 9.70 -18.23
N ASP A 564 1.20 9.79 -18.80
CA ASP A 564 1.86 11.09 -19.06
C ASP A 564 1.18 11.89 -20.18
N VAL A 565 0.20 12.70 -19.78
CA VAL A 565 -0.47 13.68 -20.65
C VAL A 565 0.45 14.88 -20.95
N SER A 566 1.52 15.11 -20.19
CA SER A 566 2.43 16.24 -20.40
C SER A 566 3.24 16.09 -21.70
N ALA A 567 3.72 14.88 -22.02
CA ALA A 567 4.47 14.57 -23.24
C ALA A 567 3.61 14.57 -24.53
N VAL A 568 2.29 14.59 -24.43
CA VAL A 568 1.38 14.55 -25.59
C VAL A 568 1.52 15.80 -26.46
N THR A 569 1.74 15.59 -27.76
CA THR A 569 1.92 16.65 -28.77
C THR A 569 0.97 16.48 -29.96
N GLY A 570 0.74 17.58 -30.69
CA GLY A 570 -0.23 17.63 -31.79
C GLY A 570 -1.66 17.89 -31.32
N ALA A 571 -2.59 18.01 -32.27
CA ALA A 571 -4.02 18.21 -32.02
C ALA A 571 -4.80 16.89 -32.15
N PRO A 572 -5.89 16.70 -31.39
CA PRO A 572 -6.77 15.55 -31.56
C PRO A 572 -7.39 15.51 -32.97
N ALA A 573 -7.71 14.31 -33.46
CA ALA A 573 -8.50 14.11 -34.68
C ALA A 573 -9.95 14.56 -34.47
N ASN A 574 -10.52 14.26 -33.30
CA ASN A 574 -11.85 14.66 -32.85
C ASN A 574 -12.03 16.18 -33.00
N ARG A 575 -13.19 16.59 -33.55
CA ARG A 575 -13.44 17.99 -33.91
C ARG A 575 -13.80 18.89 -32.72
N SER A 576 -14.58 18.37 -31.77
CA SER A 576 -15.01 19.10 -30.57
C SER A 576 -13.86 19.34 -29.60
N ALA A 577 -12.91 18.41 -29.53
CA ALA A 577 -11.74 18.49 -28.65
C ALA A 577 -10.66 19.50 -29.08
N LYS A 578 -10.82 20.21 -30.21
CA LYS A 578 -9.81 21.14 -30.72
C LYS A 578 -9.86 22.49 -30.03
N ASN A 579 -8.68 23.01 -29.66
CA ASN A 579 -8.49 24.32 -29.04
C ASN A 579 -9.17 24.51 -27.67
N GLN A 580 -9.48 23.42 -26.97
CA GLN A 580 -10.04 23.43 -25.61
C GLN A 580 -9.17 22.66 -24.61
N TRP A 581 -9.45 22.82 -23.31
CA TRP A 581 -8.61 22.30 -22.21
C TRP A 581 -8.36 20.78 -22.28
N SER A 582 -9.32 19.99 -22.78
CA SER A 582 -9.22 18.54 -22.85
C SER A 582 -8.43 18.01 -24.05
N ALA A 583 -7.93 18.89 -24.94
CA ALA A 583 -7.31 18.51 -26.21
C ALA A 583 -6.20 17.45 -26.09
N LYS A 584 -5.34 17.53 -25.06
CA LYS A 584 -4.27 16.54 -24.82
C LYS A 584 -4.80 15.20 -24.33
N TYR A 585 -5.77 15.19 -23.40
CA TYR A 585 -6.40 13.96 -22.89
C TYR A 585 -7.12 13.20 -24.01
N ILE A 586 -7.91 13.91 -24.83
CA ILE A 586 -8.57 13.30 -26.00
C ILE A 586 -7.54 12.82 -27.02
N LYS A 587 -6.45 13.57 -27.24
CA LYS A 587 -5.36 13.14 -28.14
C LYS A 587 -4.68 11.86 -27.65
N LEU A 588 -4.52 11.68 -26.35
CA LEU A 588 -3.98 10.45 -25.76
C LEU A 588 -4.97 9.29 -25.88
N ALA A 589 -6.26 9.51 -25.59
CA ALA A 589 -7.31 8.50 -25.75
C ALA A 589 -7.43 7.98 -27.20
N GLU A 590 -7.30 8.86 -28.20
CA GLU A 590 -7.20 8.48 -29.62
C GLU A 590 -5.98 7.61 -29.92
N THR A 591 -4.83 7.92 -29.30
CA THR A 591 -3.57 7.18 -29.48
C THR A 591 -3.57 5.84 -28.74
N MET A 592 -4.29 5.73 -27.62
CA MET A 592 -4.59 4.47 -26.92
C MET A 592 -5.74 3.68 -27.57
N HIS A 593 -6.35 4.20 -28.63
CA HIS A 593 -7.47 3.59 -29.35
C HIS A 593 -8.71 3.29 -28.50
N MET A 594 -8.94 4.09 -27.44
CA MET A 594 -10.08 3.97 -26.53
C MET A 594 -11.41 4.10 -27.30
N SER A 595 -12.29 3.11 -27.19
CA SER A 595 -13.42 2.88 -28.11
C SER A 595 -14.47 3.99 -28.09
N ALA A 596 -14.62 4.68 -26.96
CA ALA A 596 -15.53 5.82 -26.83
C ALA A 596 -15.12 7.02 -27.71
N PHE A 597 -13.82 7.22 -27.99
CA PHE A 597 -13.28 8.49 -28.49
C PHE A 597 -13.21 8.59 -30.02
N GLY A 598 -14.30 8.23 -30.69
CA GLY A 598 -14.45 8.39 -32.14
C GLY A 598 -14.34 9.85 -32.60
N SER A 599 -13.81 10.08 -33.81
CA SER A 599 -13.57 11.44 -34.34
C SER A 599 -14.85 12.28 -34.59
N SER A 600 -16.02 11.65 -34.55
CA SER A 600 -17.36 12.24 -34.67
C SER A 600 -18.07 12.51 -33.35
N LEU A 601 -17.52 12.06 -32.21
CA LEU A 601 -18.09 12.34 -30.89
C LEU A 601 -17.97 13.83 -30.56
N ASP A 602 -19.00 14.42 -29.94
CA ASP A 602 -18.84 15.69 -29.22
C ASP A 602 -18.44 15.40 -27.78
N VAL A 603 -17.17 15.63 -27.45
CA VAL A 603 -16.60 15.31 -26.13
C VAL A 603 -17.17 16.19 -25.01
N ASN A 604 -17.87 17.28 -25.36
CA ASN A 604 -18.49 18.18 -24.41
C ASN A 604 -19.94 17.78 -24.06
N THR A 605 -20.45 16.68 -24.65
CA THR A 605 -21.72 16.06 -24.23
C THR A 605 -21.53 15.16 -23.00
N ALA A 606 -22.62 14.92 -22.28
CA ALA A 606 -22.62 14.00 -21.14
C ALA A 606 -22.30 12.56 -21.58
N ALA A 607 -21.54 11.85 -20.75
CA ALA A 607 -21.19 10.46 -20.96
C ALA A 607 -22.16 9.54 -20.20
N PRO A 608 -22.82 8.57 -20.87
CA PRO A 608 -23.67 7.61 -20.19
C PRO A 608 -22.83 6.60 -19.40
N ARG A 609 -23.42 5.96 -18.37
CA ARG A 609 -22.71 5.06 -17.44
C ARG A 609 -21.89 3.98 -18.15
N GLY A 610 -22.43 3.37 -19.20
CA GLY A 610 -21.73 2.37 -20.00
C GLY A 610 -20.43 2.89 -20.61
N ALA A 611 -20.47 4.08 -21.22
CA ALA A 611 -19.31 4.72 -21.82
C ALA A 611 -18.29 5.21 -20.78
N VAL A 612 -18.75 5.66 -19.60
CA VAL A 612 -17.88 6.01 -18.47
C VAL A 612 -17.11 4.80 -17.96
N VAL A 613 -17.78 3.68 -17.70
CA VAL A 613 -17.13 2.44 -17.25
C VAL A 613 -16.18 1.88 -18.31
N GLN A 614 -16.59 1.89 -19.59
CA GLN A 614 -15.71 1.55 -20.73
C GLN A 614 -14.44 2.40 -20.74
N THR A 615 -14.57 3.72 -20.65
CA THR A 615 -13.46 4.68 -20.66
C THR A 615 -12.46 4.42 -19.53
N ILE A 616 -12.95 4.09 -18.33
CA ILE A 616 -12.06 3.82 -17.18
C ILE A 616 -11.29 2.50 -17.38
N LEU A 617 -11.98 1.41 -17.73
CA LEU A 617 -11.32 0.12 -17.93
C LEU A 617 -10.28 0.15 -19.08
N GLU A 618 -10.57 0.88 -20.16
CA GLU A 618 -9.64 1.06 -21.28
C GLU A 618 -8.43 1.92 -20.93
N ALA A 619 -8.58 2.96 -20.11
CA ALA A 619 -7.44 3.78 -19.65
C ALA A 619 -6.49 2.98 -18.75
N LEU A 620 -7.05 2.10 -17.92
CA LEU A 620 -6.32 1.15 -17.08
C LEU A 620 -5.78 -0.07 -17.85
N GLU A 621 -6.07 -0.18 -19.16
CA GLU A 621 -5.69 -1.32 -20.02
C GLU A 621 -6.20 -2.68 -19.49
N LEU A 622 -7.29 -2.68 -18.72
CA LEU A 622 -7.88 -3.87 -18.11
C LEU A 622 -8.58 -4.76 -19.17
N PRO A 623 -8.29 -6.07 -19.21
CA PRO A 623 -8.89 -6.97 -20.18
C PRO A 623 -10.40 -7.12 -19.92
N LEU A 624 -11.21 -6.74 -20.90
CA LEU A 624 -12.66 -6.91 -20.82
C LEU A 624 -13.03 -8.37 -21.01
N ASP A 625 -13.84 -8.90 -20.10
CA ASP A 625 -14.33 -10.28 -20.18
C ASP A 625 -15.18 -10.49 -21.45
N GLU A 626 -15.19 -11.72 -21.98
CA GLU A 626 -16.11 -12.15 -23.04
C GLU A 626 -17.46 -12.58 -22.43
N ASP A 627 -17.49 -13.02 -21.16
CA ASP A 627 -18.73 -13.31 -20.44
C ASP A 627 -19.46 -12.03 -20.02
N THR A 628 -20.50 -11.70 -20.79
CA THR A 628 -21.45 -10.61 -20.56
C THR A 628 -22.61 -10.96 -19.63
N THR A 629 -22.63 -12.16 -19.05
CA THR A 629 -23.68 -12.59 -18.12
C THR A 629 -23.68 -11.70 -16.87
N THR A 630 -24.81 -11.07 -16.59
CA THR A 630 -25.03 -10.26 -15.38
C THR A 630 -26.43 -10.49 -14.83
N SER A 631 -26.68 -10.07 -13.58
CA SER A 631 -28.01 -10.06 -12.97
C SER A 631 -28.86 -8.85 -13.40
N TYR A 632 -28.38 -7.99 -14.30
CA TYR A 632 -29.06 -6.75 -14.67
C TYR A 632 -30.18 -6.98 -15.69
N THR A 633 -31.36 -6.49 -15.37
CA THR A 633 -32.58 -6.60 -16.19
C THR A 633 -32.63 -5.61 -17.35
N ASP A 634 -31.80 -4.57 -17.33
CA ASP A 634 -31.71 -3.50 -18.31
C ASP A 634 -30.44 -3.54 -19.18
N LEU A 635 -29.59 -4.57 -19.02
CA LEU A 635 -28.38 -4.76 -19.82
C LEU A 635 -28.50 -5.97 -20.75
N SER A 636 -28.70 -5.71 -22.05
CA SER A 636 -28.57 -6.77 -23.06
C SER A 636 -27.11 -7.21 -23.21
N ALA A 637 -26.88 -8.51 -23.36
CA ALA A 637 -25.57 -9.07 -23.77
C ALA A 637 -25.07 -8.50 -25.12
N SER A 638 -25.97 -7.97 -25.95
CA SER A 638 -25.65 -7.29 -27.21
C SER A 638 -25.44 -5.78 -27.09
N HIS A 639 -25.46 -5.21 -25.88
CA HIS A 639 -25.25 -3.78 -25.66
C HIS A 639 -23.76 -3.41 -25.87
N ALA A 640 -23.48 -2.23 -26.43
CA ALA A 640 -22.12 -1.82 -26.82
C ALA A 640 -21.11 -1.87 -25.66
N ASN A 641 -21.54 -1.55 -24.44
CA ASN A 641 -20.73 -1.62 -23.21
C ASN A 641 -21.03 -2.82 -22.31
N ALA A 642 -21.73 -3.86 -22.80
CA ALA A 642 -22.09 -5.04 -22.01
C ALA A 642 -20.87 -5.70 -21.35
N ARG A 643 -19.78 -5.84 -22.11
CA ARG A 643 -18.51 -6.41 -21.62
C ARG A 643 -17.88 -5.58 -20.51
N ALA A 644 -17.80 -4.25 -20.68
CA ALA A 644 -17.23 -3.36 -19.67
C ALA A 644 -18.07 -3.34 -18.39
N LEU A 645 -19.41 -3.29 -18.50
CA LEU A 645 -20.29 -3.31 -17.34
C LEU A 645 -20.27 -4.67 -16.62
N ALA A 646 -20.26 -5.80 -17.34
CA ALA A 646 -20.10 -7.13 -16.75
C ALA A 646 -18.73 -7.27 -16.05
N THR A 647 -17.64 -6.86 -16.69
CA THR A 647 -16.28 -6.89 -16.13
C THR A 647 -16.19 -6.03 -14.86
N ALA A 648 -16.65 -4.79 -14.90
CA ALA A 648 -16.67 -3.91 -13.73
C ALA A 648 -17.54 -4.44 -12.59
N THR A 649 -18.61 -5.18 -12.89
CA THR A 649 -19.44 -5.84 -11.87
C THR A 649 -18.69 -7.03 -11.25
N ARG A 650 -18.04 -7.86 -12.07
CA ARG A 650 -17.26 -9.03 -11.65
C ARG A 650 -16.01 -8.65 -10.82
N LEU A 651 -15.41 -7.49 -11.11
CA LEU A 651 -14.35 -6.86 -10.32
C LEU A 651 -14.87 -6.12 -9.07
N GLY A 652 -16.19 -5.99 -8.90
CA GLY A 652 -16.82 -5.24 -7.81
C GLY A 652 -16.55 -3.73 -7.85
N ILE A 653 -16.25 -3.17 -9.02
CA ILE A 653 -16.10 -1.73 -9.29
C ILE A 653 -17.49 -1.05 -9.33
N ILE A 654 -18.51 -1.77 -9.80
CA ILE A 654 -19.91 -1.35 -9.75
C ILE A 654 -20.80 -2.44 -9.15
N SER A 655 -21.83 -2.03 -8.41
CA SER A 655 -22.89 -2.89 -7.87
C SER A 655 -24.16 -2.90 -8.73
N GLY A 656 -24.33 -1.89 -9.60
CA GLY A 656 -25.63 -1.50 -10.14
C GLY A 656 -26.40 -0.61 -9.15
N ASP A 657 -27.64 -0.30 -9.49
CA ASP A 657 -28.53 0.57 -8.71
C ASP A 657 -29.02 -0.10 -7.42
N THR A 658 -29.08 0.68 -6.35
CA THR A 658 -29.84 0.34 -5.13
C THR A 658 -31.14 1.16 -5.04
N ASP A 659 -32.08 0.70 -4.21
CA ASP A 659 -33.15 1.55 -3.69
C ASP A 659 -32.65 2.50 -2.57
N ARG A 660 -33.56 3.15 -1.84
CA ARG A 660 -33.24 4.05 -0.72
C ARG A 660 -32.90 3.30 0.57
N GLN A 661 -32.95 1.98 0.55
CA GLN A 661 -32.71 1.05 1.65
C GLN A 661 -31.46 0.19 1.38
N GLY A 662 -30.73 0.44 0.29
CA GLY A 662 -29.52 -0.30 -0.09
C GLY A 662 -29.77 -1.57 -0.90
N ASN A 663 -31.01 -2.00 -1.11
CA ASN A 663 -31.30 -3.25 -1.83
C ASN A 663 -31.01 -3.10 -3.32
N LEU A 664 -30.35 -4.09 -3.92
CA LEU A 664 -30.08 -4.13 -5.36
C LEU A 664 -31.38 -4.17 -6.18
N LYS A 665 -31.52 -3.22 -7.10
CA LYS A 665 -32.67 -3.11 -8.02
C LYS A 665 -32.53 -3.98 -9.27
N ASN A 666 -31.38 -4.65 -9.44
CA ASN A 666 -31.02 -5.38 -10.67
C ASN A 666 -31.15 -4.51 -11.94
N THR A 667 -30.73 -3.25 -11.85
CA THR A 667 -30.59 -2.32 -12.98
C THR A 667 -29.23 -1.63 -12.94
N VAL A 668 -28.68 -1.26 -14.10
CA VAL A 668 -27.36 -0.59 -14.22
C VAL A 668 -27.41 0.71 -15.03
N ARG A 669 -28.54 1.03 -15.69
CA ARG A 669 -28.77 2.26 -16.47
C ARG A 669 -27.65 2.54 -17.50
N PRO A 670 -27.36 1.60 -18.44
CA PRO A 670 -26.19 1.68 -19.31
C PRO A 670 -26.16 2.96 -20.17
N ASP A 671 -27.31 3.36 -20.70
CA ASP A 671 -27.47 4.53 -21.59
C ASP A 671 -27.80 5.85 -20.86
N SER A 672 -27.85 5.87 -19.51
CA SER A 672 -28.17 7.09 -18.77
C SER A 672 -26.91 7.84 -18.35
N ASP A 673 -26.97 9.17 -18.40
CA ASP A 673 -26.04 10.08 -17.72
C ASP A 673 -25.70 9.62 -16.29
N ILE A 674 -24.42 9.74 -15.93
CA ILE A 674 -23.92 9.51 -14.58
C ILE A 674 -23.35 10.81 -14.02
N ASN A 675 -23.71 11.13 -12.77
CA ASN A 675 -23.26 12.35 -12.09
C ASN A 675 -21.87 12.20 -11.47
N ARG A 676 -21.22 13.35 -11.21
CA ARG A 676 -19.86 13.42 -10.65
C ARG A 676 -19.70 12.72 -9.31
N ALA A 677 -20.73 12.65 -8.47
CA ALA A 677 -20.71 11.87 -7.21
C ALA A 677 -20.68 10.35 -7.43
N GLU A 678 -21.51 9.83 -8.34
CA GLU A 678 -21.47 8.41 -8.73
C GLU A 678 -20.14 8.04 -9.41
N VAL A 679 -19.59 8.92 -10.26
CA VAL A 679 -18.26 8.71 -10.87
C VAL A 679 -17.14 8.78 -9.81
N ALA A 680 -17.21 9.70 -8.85
CA ALA A 680 -16.24 9.75 -7.75
C ALA A 680 -16.19 8.43 -6.97
N LYS A 681 -17.35 7.80 -6.69
CA LYS A 681 -17.41 6.47 -6.06
C LYS A 681 -16.77 5.38 -6.93
N ILE A 682 -17.02 5.37 -8.24
CA ILE A 682 -16.41 4.37 -9.14
C ILE A 682 -14.88 4.50 -9.14
N LEU A 683 -14.37 5.73 -9.24
CA LEU A 683 -12.92 6.00 -9.23
C LEU A 683 -12.27 5.74 -7.86
N SER A 684 -12.96 6.04 -6.74
CA SER A 684 -12.42 5.73 -5.41
C SER A 684 -12.40 4.23 -5.13
N VAL A 685 -13.44 3.48 -5.52
CA VAL A 685 -13.48 2.02 -5.41
C VAL A 685 -12.35 1.37 -6.22
N ILE A 686 -11.94 1.97 -7.33
CA ILE A 686 -10.75 1.52 -8.08
C ILE A 686 -9.46 1.83 -7.31
N LEU A 687 -9.29 3.04 -6.76
CA LEU A 687 -8.14 3.36 -5.89
C LEU A 687 -8.05 2.45 -4.66
N GLU A 688 -9.18 2.13 -4.04
CA GLU A 688 -9.30 1.26 -2.87
C GLU A 688 -8.91 -0.21 -3.20
N LYS A 689 -9.17 -0.63 -4.45
CA LYS A 689 -8.79 -1.93 -5.03
C LYS A 689 -7.40 -1.95 -5.66
N GLY A 690 -6.79 -0.80 -5.94
CA GLY A 690 -5.47 -0.67 -6.58
C GLY A 690 -5.36 -1.36 -7.94
N LEU A 691 -6.28 -1.04 -8.87
CA LEU A 691 -6.29 -1.49 -10.27
C LEU A 691 -5.72 -0.42 -11.21
#